data_AF-A0A0B6F621-F1
#
_entry.id   AF-A0A0B6F621-F1
#
_cell.length_a   1.000
_cell.length_b   1.000
_cell.length_c   1.000
_cell.angle_alpha   90.00
_cell.angle_beta   90.00
_cell.angle_gamma   90.00
#
_symmetry.space_group_name_H-M   'P 1'
#
loop_
_entity.id
_entity.type
_entity.pdbx_description
1 polymer ?
#
loop_
_entity_poly.entity_id
_entity_poly.type
_entity_poly.pdbx_seq_one_letter_code
_entity_poly.pdbx_strand_id
1 'polypeptide(L)'
;MPVSVVLQLIPEDVEEARAYIESFKEIKGVNECILSLPNFLNGPALSGLFETANALADSFFKFEVCPSDFSSSACMNNSAVKSRGDVLLFVERGFAVVQDSEAMLNLDELQRGVVAEISSFRSLDSQVNEVLRQPEYLTPLPVASLGRVFAIDRAHFLAVRGFDENASFCEALGYDFILRQRRRGGKVVSVRGAKAVAGNQSISVPTDEEIRLMERVDNRQNLYPNLVEWSVSQDERLPLVSVAIATKDRYEMLVESINSVLYQTFQEFEIVVVDDGSEDPLRVEQVIASIDDPRIKLIHHEKSRGVAAARNTAATHSNCLLTAVHDDDDIMLPNRLEIGIDGLSQTVDATYGGWINFQDDTGELRGFLTLKGFGAAMVAFNGAGPGHSTWTLPTQLIRDFSYDERLTSSVDHELATRLMNAGVNWGHVERFMYLRRVHDLQITAQDSDNQKAGHTLSRLANRFLTSGPSQASLKKKGEELKYPNVPGRTDPFNTFGAYLPDKLVSRDIILQGNTVNLAIDADMPDKLTTIVTERDILRDRAVFENAVIEDVSQDDIVNLRRIGFNSFKLRVRDRNGLYGVSSIEPAQEAPVPPQTRVDETLQQRLLESSKTLRKHDGAVQLSVLYFPESVEAVSIEGFESLLQEARRIVSVGEFGYKSSAYIFVTKDHYTAQELEAYLRAAYPRNSTYRMGVSSAIFAKEFLNANEQEISVELNDSGIDRGLQ
;
A
#
# COMPACT_ATOMS: atom_id res chain seq x y z
N MET A 1 -6.22 34.81 5.94
CA MET A 1 -6.67 33.43 6.18
C MET A 1 -6.80 33.17 7.67
N PRO A 2 -7.84 32.45 8.14
CA PRO A 2 -7.92 31.98 9.52
C PRO A 2 -6.75 31.05 9.85
N VAL A 3 -6.22 31.15 11.06
CA VAL A 3 -5.07 30.36 11.55
C VAL A 3 -5.53 29.48 12.72
N SER A 4 -5.24 28.18 12.63
CA SER A 4 -5.40 27.24 13.75
C SER A 4 -4.04 26.94 14.36
N VAL A 5 -3.93 27.06 15.67
CA VAL A 5 -2.74 26.62 16.40
C VAL A 5 -2.89 25.14 16.73
N VAL A 6 -1.90 24.33 16.38
CA VAL A 6 -1.85 22.90 16.66
C VAL A 6 -0.70 22.62 17.61
N LEU A 7 -1.06 22.26 18.85
CA LEU A 7 -0.14 22.01 19.95
C LEU A 7 0.15 20.52 20.08
N GLN A 8 1.43 20.19 20.24
CA GLN A 8 1.84 18.84 20.65
C GLN A 8 1.67 18.64 22.16
N LEU A 9 1.97 19.66 22.97
CA LEU A 9 1.98 19.58 24.43
C LEU A 9 1.65 20.95 25.05
N ILE A 10 1.21 20.94 26.30
CA ILE A 10 1.08 22.12 27.17
C ILE A 10 1.82 21.86 28.51
N PRO A 11 2.19 22.92 29.25
CA PRO A 11 2.64 22.77 30.64
C PRO A 11 1.60 22.06 31.52
N GLU A 12 2.08 21.32 32.54
CA GLU A 12 1.19 20.71 33.54
C GLU A 12 0.60 21.75 34.50
N ASP A 13 1.30 22.85 34.77
CA ASP A 13 0.77 23.94 35.60
C ASP A 13 -0.30 24.73 34.85
N VAL A 14 -1.46 24.90 35.48
CA VAL A 14 -2.64 25.54 34.87
C VAL A 14 -2.40 27.01 34.54
N GLU A 15 -1.67 27.75 35.37
CA GLU A 15 -1.42 29.18 35.13
C GLU A 15 -0.37 29.38 34.04
N GLU A 16 0.67 28.54 34.00
CA GLU A 16 1.65 28.53 32.91
C GLU A 16 0.98 28.16 31.58
N ALA A 17 0.17 27.10 31.56
CA ALA A 17 -0.59 26.69 30.38
C ALA A 17 -1.64 27.73 29.95
N ARG A 18 -2.25 28.47 30.88
CA ARG A 18 -3.14 29.59 30.54
C ARG A 18 -2.37 30.69 29.82
N ALA A 19 -1.26 31.16 30.39
CA ALA A 19 -0.44 32.20 29.78
C ALA A 19 0.06 31.80 28.38
N TYR A 20 0.40 30.51 28.23
CA TYR A 20 0.77 29.90 26.97
C TYR A 20 -0.33 30.03 25.91
N ILE A 21 -1.55 29.59 26.23
CA ILE A 21 -2.70 29.59 25.33
C ILE A 21 -3.10 31.04 24.97
N GLU A 22 -3.10 31.95 25.95
CA GLU A 22 -3.44 33.35 25.73
C GLU A 22 -2.43 34.05 24.80
N SER A 23 -1.14 33.67 24.83
CA SER A 23 -0.13 34.25 23.94
C SER A 23 -0.46 34.08 22.44
N PHE A 24 -1.18 33.03 22.07
CA PHE A 24 -1.58 32.80 20.69
C PHE A 24 -2.73 33.70 20.24
N LYS A 25 -3.59 34.17 21.17
CA LYS A 25 -4.70 35.07 20.83
C LYS A 25 -4.22 36.44 20.35
N GLU A 26 -2.99 36.82 20.70
CA GLU A 26 -2.35 38.06 20.24
C GLU A 26 -1.86 37.96 18.79
N ILE A 27 -1.77 36.75 18.24
CA ILE A 27 -1.33 36.52 16.86
C ILE A 27 -2.48 36.82 15.89
N LYS A 28 -2.26 37.76 14.97
CA LYS A 28 -3.25 38.13 13.95
C LYS A 28 -3.70 36.92 13.14
N GLY A 29 -5.01 36.70 13.11
CA GLY A 29 -5.66 35.63 12.34
C GLY A 29 -5.86 34.32 13.11
N VAL A 30 -5.23 34.15 14.28
CA VAL A 30 -5.47 32.98 15.14
C VAL A 30 -6.86 33.04 15.73
N ASN A 31 -7.64 31.97 15.51
CA ASN A 31 -9.04 31.90 15.97
C ASN A 31 -9.34 30.65 16.80
N GLU A 32 -8.42 29.69 16.82
CA GLU A 32 -8.52 28.51 17.68
C GLU A 32 -7.15 27.92 17.99
N CYS A 33 -7.13 27.13 19.05
CA CYS A 33 -5.99 26.38 19.52
C CYS A 33 -6.44 24.94 19.84
N ILE A 34 -5.75 23.95 19.28
CA ILE A 34 -6.09 22.53 19.37
C ILE A 34 -4.91 21.78 19.97
N LEU A 35 -5.16 20.99 21.00
CA LEU A 35 -4.21 20.07 21.61
C LEU A 35 -4.68 18.62 21.43
N SER A 36 -3.80 17.76 20.94
CA SER A 36 -4.04 16.31 20.97
C SER A 36 -3.26 15.67 22.12
N LEU A 37 -4.00 15.09 23.07
CA LEU A 37 -3.44 14.31 24.16
C LEU A 37 -3.34 12.84 23.75
N PRO A 38 -2.17 12.19 23.90
CA PRO A 38 -2.05 10.77 23.63
C PRO A 38 -2.83 9.95 24.67
N ASN A 39 -3.45 8.86 24.22
CA ASN A 39 -4.31 8.02 25.05
C ASN A 39 -3.54 6.84 25.62
N PHE A 40 -2.77 7.11 26.66
CA PHE A 40 -2.17 6.06 27.47
C PHE A 40 -3.08 5.83 28.68
N LEU A 41 -4.11 5.00 28.50
CA LEU A 41 -4.89 4.47 29.61
C LEU A 41 -3.92 3.79 30.60
N ASN A 42 -3.71 4.42 31.77
CA ASN A 42 -2.99 3.94 32.96
C ASN A 42 -1.54 4.42 33.21
N GLY A 43 -1.20 5.70 32.98
CA GLY A 43 0.04 6.31 33.47
C GLY A 43 -0.20 7.50 34.44
N PRO A 44 0.47 7.59 35.61
CA PRO A 44 0.26 8.68 36.58
C PRO A 44 0.77 10.06 36.12
N ALA A 45 1.57 10.14 35.05
CA ALA A 45 2.08 11.41 34.52
C ALA A 45 1.08 12.16 33.62
N LEU A 46 -0.01 11.53 33.16
CA LEU A 46 -0.95 12.12 32.20
C LEU A 46 -2.26 12.62 32.83
N SER A 47 -2.53 12.29 34.09
CA SER A 47 -3.70 12.82 34.80
C SER A 47 -3.59 14.35 34.96
N GLY A 48 -2.39 14.87 35.26
CA GLY A 48 -2.15 16.30 35.38
C GLY A 48 -2.37 17.06 34.08
N LEU A 49 -1.85 16.56 32.95
CA LEU A 49 -2.05 17.19 31.63
C LEU A 49 -3.52 17.22 31.20
N PHE A 50 -4.25 16.13 31.43
CA PHE A 50 -5.68 16.08 31.14
C PHE A 50 -6.49 17.04 32.03
N GLU A 51 -6.21 17.05 33.33
CA GLU A 51 -6.84 17.97 34.28
C GLU A 51 -6.60 19.44 33.89
N THR A 52 -5.37 19.77 33.52
CA THR A 52 -4.99 21.11 33.08
C THR A 52 -5.65 21.49 31.76
N ALA A 53 -5.64 20.62 30.76
CA ALA A 53 -6.33 20.86 29.50
C ALA A 53 -7.84 21.05 29.70
N ASN A 54 -8.47 20.23 30.55
CA ASN A 54 -9.88 20.31 30.88
C ASN A 54 -10.25 21.59 31.64
N ALA A 55 -9.38 22.06 32.53
CA ALA A 55 -9.57 23.32 33.25
C ALA A 55 -9.48 24.57 32.36
N LEU A 56 -8.80 24.47 31.21
CA LEU A 56 -8.56 25.58 30.28
C LEU A 56 -9.47 25.54 29.04
N ALA A 57 -10.17 24.43 28.80
CA ALA A 57 -11.00 24.24 27.63
C ALA A 57 -12.12 25.29 27.52
N ASP A 58 -12.21 25.94 26.38
CA ASP A 58 -13.24 26.94 26.06
C ASP A 58 -13.55 26.95 24.55
N SER A 59 -14.20 28.00 24.05
CA SER A 59 -14.51 28.10 22.61
C SER A 59 -13.26 28.25 21.73
N PHE A 60 -12.17 28.77 22.29
CA PHE A 60 -10.90 29.03 21.61
C PHE A 60 -9.94 27.83 21.75
N PHE A 61 -9.72 27.35 22.98
CA PHE A 61 -8.85 26.22 23.29
C PHE A 61 -9.64 24.93 23.41
N LYS A 62 -9.34 23.99 22.53
CA LYS A 62 -9.95 22.66 22.49
C LYS A 62 -8.86 21.62 22.67
N PHE A 63 -9.21 20.51 23.31
CA PHE A 63 -8.32 19.37 23.38
C PHE A 63 -9.10 18.09 23.11
N GLU A 64 -8.38 17.10 22.59
CA GLU A 64 -8.93 15.79 22.28
C GLU A 64 -7.98 14.71 22.77
N VAL A 65 -8.54 13.57 23.19
CA VAL A 65 -7.78 12.37 23.53
C VAL A 65 -7.72 11.49 22.29
N CYS A 66 -6.52 11.19 21.80
CA CYS A 66 -6.32 10.37 20.61
C CYS A 66 -6.76 8.91 20.85
N PRO A 67 -6.87 8.08 19.81
CA PRO A 67 -6.84 6.63 19.98
C PRO A 67 -5.51 6.16 20.61
N SER A 68 -5.53 5.05 21.35
CA SER A 68 -4.36 4.55 22.10
C SER A 68 -3.24 4.00 21.22
N ASP A 69 -3.56 3.65 19.98
CA ASP A 69 -2.66 3.17 18.94
C ASP A 69 -2.03 4.30 18.12
N PHE A 70 -2.43 5.56 18.33
CA PHE A 70 -1.88 6.70 17.59
C PHE A 70 -0.54 7.14 18.16
N SER A 71 0.44 7.35 17.28
CA SER A 71 1.70 8.03 17.61
C SER A 71 1.50 9.54 17.78
N SER A 72 2.51 10.23 18.31
CA SER A 72 2.55 11.70 18.39
C SER A 72 2.30 12.36 17.02
N SER A 73 2.91 11.80 15.96
CA SER A 73 2.69 12.24 14.58
C SER A 73 1.26 12.04 14.09
N ALA A 74 0.64 10.89 14.42
CA ALA A 74 -0.74 10.60 14.06
C ALA A 74 -1.72 11.56 14.73
N CYS A 75 -1.54 11.82 16.03
CA CYS A 75 -2.29 12.85 16.77
C CYS A 75 -2.19 14.23 16.10
N MET A 76 -0.97 14.68 15.79
CA MET A 76 -0.73 15.99 15.17
C MET A 76 -1.34 16.09 13.76
N ASN A 77 -1.23 15.04 12.95
CA ASN A 77 -1.85 14.98 11.62
C ASN A 77 -3.38 15.08 11.72
N ASN A 78 -4.01 14.38 12.66
CA ASN A 78 -5.46 14.43 12.84
C ASN A 78 -5.93 15.79 13.39
N SER A 79 -5.16 16.43 14.28
CA SER A 79 -5.43 17.81 14.69
C SER A 79 -5.35 18.78 13.51
N ALA A 80 -4.38 18.61 12.62
CA ALA A 80 -4.23 19.43 11.41
C ALA A 80 -5.45 19.31 10.48
N VAL A 81 -6.05 18.12 10.36
CA VAL A 81 -7.26 17.87 9.58
C VAL A 81 -8.48 18.55 10.20
N LYS A 82 -8.66 18.41 11.52
CA LYS A 82 -9.81 18.98 12.26
C LYS A 82 -9.75 20.50 12.40
N SER A 83 -8.58 21.09 12.15
CA SER A 83 -8.34 22.53 12.20
C SER A 83 -9.20 23.28 11.18
N ARG A 84 -9.88 24.33 11.62
CA ARG A 84 -10.74 25.19 10.79
C ARG A 84 -9.95 26.19 9.95
N GLY A 85 -8.77 26.60 10.41
CA GLY A 85 -7.90 27.56 9.74
C GLY A 85 -7.26 27.00 8.46
N ASP A 86 -7.15 27.84 7.44
CA ASP A 86 -6.43 27.49 6.20
C ASP A 86 -4.91 27.45 6.43
N VAL A 87 -4.43 28.11 7.48
CA VAL A 87 -3.04 28.09 7.93
C VAL A 87 -2.95 27.39 9.27
N LEU A 88 -1.99 26.48 9.39
CA LEU A 88 -1.66 25.77 10.62
C LEU A 88 -0.41 26.41 11.22
N LEU A 89 -0.47 26.79 12.49
CA LEU A 89 0.70 27.10 13.30
C LEU A 89 0.99 25.91 14.20
N PHE A 90 1.98 25.10 13.81
CA PHE A 90 2.45 23.99 14.62
C PHE A 90 3.38 24.50 15.71
N VAL A 91 3.13 24.02 16.92
CA VAL A 91 3.93 24.32 18.10
C VAL A 91 4.26 23.00 18.77
N GLU A 92 5.49 22.56 18.57
CA GLU A 92 6.01 21.36 19.22
C GLU A 92 6.55 21.70 20.60
N ARG A 93 6.45 20.73 21.52
CA ARG A 93 6.71 20.96 22.96
C ARG A 93 5.82 22.06 23.56
N GLY A 94 6.09 22.43 24.80
CA GLY A 94 5.45 23.59 25.46
C GLY A 94 6.16 24.90 25.15
N PHE A 95 6.14 25.37 23.89
CA PHE A 95 6.66 26.67 23.46
C PHE A 95 5.62 27.80 23.25
N ALA A 96 5.63 28.83 24.11
CA ALA A 96 4.80 30.02 23.90
C ALA A 96 5.34 30.83 22.73
N VAL A 97 4.53 31.67 22.10
CA VAL A 97 5.00 32.55 21.02
C VAL A 97 4.88 33.99 21.48
N VAL A 98 6.01 34.71 21.48
CA VAL A 98 6.09 36.13 21.83
C VAL A 98 6.44 36.93 20.60
N GLN A 99 5.70 38.00 20.35
CA GLN A 99 5.92 38.90 19.22
C GLN A 99 6.74 40.12 19.62
N ASP A 100 7.56 40.62 18.69
CA ASP A 100 8.25 41.89 18.86
C ASP A 100 7.29 43.05 18.52
N SER A 101 7.23 44.08 19.37
CA SER A 101 6.26 45.19 19.28
C SER A 101 6.29 45.99 17.96
N GLU A 102 7.39 45.89 17.19
CA GLU A 102 7.58 46.60 15.92
C GLU A 102 7.31 45.73 14.68
N ALA A 103 7.10 44.41 14.84
CA ALA A 103 6.92 43.47 13.73
C ALA A 103 5.97 42.31 14.11
N MET A 104 4.66 42.53 13.94
CA MET A 104 3.64 41.51 14.20
C MET A 104 3.79 40.32 13.24
N LEU A 105 3.62 39.09 13.75
CA LEU A 105 3.56 37.88 12.92
C LEU A 105 2.29 37.93 12.09
N ASN A 106 2.42 38.10 10.77
CA ASN A 106 1.29 38.10 9.85
C ASN A 106 1.24 36.78 9.06
N LEU A 107 0.58 35.77 9.64
CA LEU A 107 0.44 34.44 9.01
C LEU A 107 -0.69 34.38 7.97
N ASP A 108 -1.57 35.37 7.95
CA ASP A 108 -2.74 35.41 7.07
C ASP A 108 -2.39 35.62 5.58
N GLU A 109 -1.15 36.00 5.29
CA GLU A 109 -0.53 36.22 3.96
C GLU A 109 0.44 35.09 3.55
N LEU A 110 0.49 34.00 4.31
CA LEU A 110 1.41 32.89 4.00
C LEU A 110 1.09 32.28 2.63
N GLN A 111 2.07 32.31 1.73
CA GLN A 111 1.93 31.70 0.41
C GLN A 111 1.87 30.18 0.52
N ARG A 112 1.02 29.55 -0.31
CA ARG A 112 0.90 28.10 -0.40
C ARG A 112 2.27 27.45 -0.69
N GLY A 113 2.61 26.42 0.07
CA GLY A 113 3.90 25.71 -0.06
C GLY A 113 5.09 26.40 0.60
N VAL A 114 4.91 27.56 1.25
CA VAL A 114 5.94 28.19 2.07
C VAL A 114 5.80 27.74 3.52
N VAL A 115 6.90 27.29 4.11
CA VAL A 115 6.99 27.04 5.55
C VAL A 115 7.62 28.24 6.22
N ALA A 116 6.92 28.85 7.18
CA ALA A 116 7.43 29.95 7.97
C ALA A 116 7.89 29.45 9.34
N GLU A 117 9.20 29.30 9.53
CA GLU A 117 9.82 28.77 10.75
C GLU A 117 10.15 29.91 11.73
N ILE A 118 9.69 29.80 12.98
CA ILE A 118 10.10 30.66 14.08
C ILE A 118 11.37 30.06 14.66
N SER A 119 12.51 30.59 14.22
CA SER A 119 13.84 30.04 14.54
C SER A 119 14.53 30.73 15.72
N SER A 120 13.95 31.81 16.25
CA SER A 120 14.47 32.51 17.43
C SER A 120 13.75 31.99 18.68
N PHE A 121 14.54 31.71 19.71
CA PHE A 121 14.05 31.09 20.92
C PHE A 121 14.59 31.75 22.19
N ARG A 122 13.84 31.69 23.29
CA ARG A 122 14.22 32.27 24.59
C ARG A 122 13.86 31.35 25.77
N SER A 123 14.79 31.20 26.72
CA SER A 123 14.54 30.58 28.04
C SER A 123 14.12 31.65 29.06
N LEU A 124 13.28 31.26 30.03
CA LEU A 124 12.57 32.15 30.97
C LEU A 124 13.32 32.50 32.27
N ASP A 125 14.58 32.12 32.47
CA ASP A 125 15.16 32.19 33.82
C ASP A 125 15.48 33.60 34.35
N SER A 126 15.18 33.80 35.64
CA SER A 126 15.42 35.00 36.44
C SER A 126 16.76 35.01 37.17
N GLN A 127 17.46 33.86 37.29
CA GLN A 127 18.81 33.76 37.89
C GLN A 127 19.96 33.70 36.86
N VAL A 128 19.67 33.61 35.56
CA VAL A 128 20.67 33.71 34.48
C VAL A 128 20.76 35.16 33.95
N ASN A 129 20.16 36.11 34.69
CA ASN A 129 20.00 37.51 34.29
C ASN A 129 21.29 38.34 34.29
N GLU A 130 22.41 37.89 34.87
CA GLU A 130 23.67 38.66 34.86
C GLU A 130 24.69 38.18 33.81
N VAL A 131 24.65 36.90 33.41
CA VAL A 131 25.61 36.35 32.43
C VAL A 131 25.14 36.55 30.98
N LEU A 132 23.83 36.52 30.72
CA LEU A 132 23.25 36.67 29.38
C LEU A 132 22.98 38.14 28.96
N ARG A 133 23.38 39.12 29.78
CA ARG A 133 23.27 40.56 29.44
C ARG A 133 24.39 41.07 28.54
N GLN A 134 25.35 40.23 28.16
CA GLN A 134 26.31 40.60 27.13
C GLN A 134 25.73 40.31 25.74
N PRO A 135 25.80 41.26 24.77
CA PRO A 135 25.18 41.15 23.44
C PRO A 135 25.60 39.91 22.63
N GLU A 136 26.65 39.23 23.07
CA GLU A 136 27.31 38.11 22.44
C GLU A 136 26.82 36.73 22.90
N TYR A 137 25.87 36.66 23.86
CA TYR A 137 25.22 35.40 24.29
C TYR A 137 23.71 35.32 23.99
N LEU A 138 23.23 36.15 23.07
CA LEU A 138 22.04 35.87 22.26
C LEU A 138 22.35 34.72 21.27
N THR A 139 22.81 33.59 21.77
CA THR A 139 22.99 32.40 20.94
C THR A 139 21.58 31.88 20.65
N PRO A 140 21.22 31.62 19.37
CA PRO A 140 20.06 30.79 19.07
C PRO A 140 20.19 29.53 19.93
N LEU A 141 19.07 29.01 20.44
CA LEU A 141 19.05 27.67 21.07
C LEU A 141 20.00 26.75 20.28
N PRO A 142 20.78 25.88 20.96
CA PRO A 142 21.47 24.86 20.19
C PRO A 142 20.40 24.21 19.29
N VAL A 143 20.78 23.98 18.03
CA VAL A 143 20.00 23.43 16.90
C VAL A 143 19.50 21.99 17.18
N ALA A 144 19.27 21.69 18.45
CA ALA A 144 19.48 20.41 19.10
C ALA A 144 18.23 19.99 19.90
N SER A 145 17.16 20.79 19.96
CA SER A 145 15.83 20.26 20.27
C SER A 145 15.12 19.90 18.97
N LEU A 146 14.57 18.69 18.87
CA LEU A 146 13.71 18.29 17.73
C LEU A 146 12.48 19.21 17.60
N GLY A 147 12.03 19.84 18.69
CA GLY A 147 10.86 20.71 18.73
C GLY A 147 10.99 21.94 17.82
N ARG A 148 10.01 22.10 16.93
CA ARG A 148 9.86 23.24 16.01
C ARG A 148 8.60 24.06 16.29
N VAL A 149 8.67 25.34 15.94
CA VAL A 149 7.49 26.20 15.78
C VAL A 149 7.47 26.72 14.36
N PHE A 150 6.45 26.38 13.60
CA PHE A 150 6.35 26.80 12.20
C PHE A 150 4.90 26.89 11.71
N ALA A 151 4.68 27.75 10.72
CA ALA A 151 3.39 27.90 10.06
C ALA A 151 3.42 27.35 8.63
N ILE A 152 2.29 26.79 8.18
CA ILE A 152 2.11 26.26 6.82
C ILE A 152 0.64 26.29 6.38
N ASP A 153 0.40 26.43 5.08
CA ASP A 153 -0.91 26.18 4.46
C ASP A 153 -1.39 24.73 4.72
N ARG A 154 -2.60 24.57 5.26
CA ARG A 154 -3.21 23.27 5.62
C ARG A 154 -3.32 22.35 4.41
N ALA A 155 -3.79 22.88 3.27
CA ALA A 155 -3.95 22.08 2.06
C ALA A 155 -2.60 21.56 1.55
N HIS A 156 -1.54 22.36 1.61
CA HIS A 156 -0.19 21.93 1.27
C HIS A 156 0.35 20.90 2.27
N PHE A 157 0.15 21.11 3.58
CA PHE A 157 0.55 20.14 4.62
C PHE A 157 -0.06 18.75 4.37
N LEU A 158 -1.35 18.68 4.04
CA LEU A 158 -2.03 17.43 3.72
C LEU A 158 -1.59 16.85 2.37
N ALA A 159 -1.46 17.69 1.33
CA ALA A 159 -1.03 17.26 0.00
C ALA A 159 0.37 16.61 0.01
N VAL A 160 1.22 16.99 0.97
CA VAL A 160 2.57 16.46 1.11
C VAL A 160 2.72 15.41 2.21
N ARG A 161 1.59 14.83 2.64
CA ARG A 161 1.46 13.69 3.56
C ARG A 161 1.85 13.96 5.01
N GLY A 162 1.77 15.21 5.47
CA GLY A 162 1.92 15.57 6.89
C GLY A 162 3.22 15.09 7.56
N PHE A 163 3.14 14.88 8.88
CA PHE A 163 4.19 14.26 9.69
C PHE A 163 4.24 12.75 9.44
N ASP A 164 5.44 12.16 9.44
CA ASP A 164 5.59 10.72 9.22
C ASP A 164 5.15 9.91 10.45
N GLU A 165 4.21 9.01 10.26
CA GLU A 165 3.66 8.17 11.33
C GLU A 165 4.43 6.86 11.53
N ASN A 166 5.45 6.59 10.69
CA ASN A 166 6.32 5.44 10.88
C ASN A 166 7.00 5.49 12.25
N ALA A 167 6.92 4.39 13.00
CA ALA A 167 7.48 4.28 14.36
C ALA A 167 8.98 4.64 14.46
N SER A 168 9.73 4.55 13.37
CA SER A 168 11.16 4.91 13.34
C SER A 168 11.41 6.43 13.33
N PHE A 169 10.41 7.21 12.94
CA PHE A 169 10.50 8.65 12.64
C PHE A 169 9.44 9.50 13.36
N CYS A 170 8.41 8.91 13.97
CA CYS A 170 7.23 9.63 14.44
C CYS A 170 7.47 10.67 15.55
N GLU A 171 8.65 10.65 16.17
CA GLU A 171 9.09 11.63 17.18
C GLU A 171 9.92 12.78 16.60
N ALA A 172 10.27 12.74 15.30
CA ALA A 172 11.06 13.78 14.63
C ALA A 172 10.22 14.91 14.00
N LEU A 173 8.89 14.83 14.10
CA LEU A 173 7.87 15.82 13.72
C LEU A 173 8.35 16.91 12.74
N GLY A 174 8.51 18.15 13.19
CA GLY A 174 8.85 19.30 12.38
C GLY A 174 10.26 19.26 11.83
N TYR A 175 11.20 18.59 12.50
CA TYR A 175 12.54 18.41 11.97
C TYR A 175 12.53 17.59 10.67
N ASP A 176 11.89 16.41 10.69
CA ASP A 176 11.69 15.59 9.49
C ASP A 176 10.87 16.32 8.43
N PHE A 177 9.76 16.94 8.83
CA PHE A 177 8.86 17.62 7.90
C PHE A 177 9.56 18.78 7.17
N ILE A 178 10.24 19.67 7.89
CA ILE A 178 10.95 20.81 7.30
C ILE A 178 12.08 20.32 6.40
N LEU A 179 12.78 19.25 6.77
CA LEU A 179 13.84 18.68 5.96
C LEU A 179 13.30 18.12 4.64
N ARG A 180 12.19 17.35 4.67
CA ARG A 180 11.50 16.89 3.45
C ARG A 180 11.03 18.05 2.59
N GLN A 181 10.54 19.13 3.18
CA GLN A 181 10.16 20.33 2.45
C GLN A 181 11.33 20.94 1.69
N ARG A 182 12.48 21.11 2.35
CA ARG A 182 13.70 21.62 1.71
C ARG A 182 14.18 20.68 0.59
N ARG A 183 14.15 19.36 0.82
CA ARG A 183 14.58 18.35 -0.16
C ARG A 183 13.74 18.34 -1.43
N ARG A 184 12.45 18.65 -1.34
CA ARG A 184 11.55 18.81 -2.51
C ARG A 184 11.71 20.14 -3.25
N GLY A 185 12.60 21.02 -2.80
CA GLY A 185 12.73 22.38 -3.32
C GLY A 185 11.67 23.35 -2.76
N GLY A 186 10.94 22.96 -1.71
CA GLY A 186 10.01 23.83 -1.00
C GLY A 186 10.71 24.98 -0.30
N LYS A 187 10.03 26.13 -0.22
CA LYS A 187 10.59 27.34 0.37
C LYS A 187 10.37 27.35 1.87
N VAL A 188 11.46 27.35 2.65
CA VAL A 188 11.42 27.55 4.10
C VAL A 188 11.99 28.93 4.41
N VAL A 189 11.20 29.77 5.09
CA VAL A 189 11.59 31.13 5.47
C VAL A 189 11.66 31.26 6.99
N SER A 190 12.67 31.97 7.48
CA SER A 190 12.79 32.30 8.90
C SER A 190 11.99 33.57 9.21
N VAL A 191 11.18 33.51 10.26
CA VAL A 191 10.43 34.64 10.78
C VAL A 191 11.30 35.43 11.76
N ARG A 192 11.42 36.75 11.57
CA ARG A 192 12.26 37.64 12.41
C ARG A 192 11.51 38.39 13.51
N GLY A 193 10.17 38.51 13.44
CA GLY A 193 9.34 39.31 14.37
C GLY A 193 8.65 38.50 15.48
N ALA A 194 8.94 37.21 15.60
CA ALA A 194 8.39 36.35 16.64
C ALA A 194 9.48 35.44 17.22
N LYS A 195 9.31 35.07 18.48
CA LYS A 195 10.21 34.19 19.22
C LYS A 195 9.40 33.11 19.91
N ALA A 196 9.88 31.87 19.85
CA ALA A 196 9.35 30.77 20.63
C ALA A 196 9.99 30.79 22.05
N VAL A 197 9.19 30.70 23.09
CA VAL A 197 9.63 30.83 24.48
C VAL A 197 9.24 29.58 25.25
N ALA A 198 10.18 28.98 25.96
CA ALA A 198 9.90 27.76 26.72
C ALA A 198 10.31 27.89 28.18
N GLY A 199 9.66 27.10 29.04
CA GLY A 199 10.15 26.80 30.38
C GLY A 199 11.48 26.04 30.33
N ASN A 200 12.31 26.19 31.37
CA ASN A 200 13.67 25.62 31.41
C ASN A 200 13.73 24.09 31.25
N GLN A 201 12.70 23.35 31.67
CA GLN A 201 12.65 21.89 31.53
C GLN A 201 12.40 21.43 30.09
N SER A 202 11.85 22.31 29.24
CA SER A 202 11.56 21.99 27.82
C SER A 202 12.76 22.21 26.89
N ILE A 203 13.81 22.90 27.39
CA ILE A 203 15.04 23.21 26.67
C ILE A 203 16.18 22.37 27.27
N SER A 204 16.58 21.32 26.57
CA SER A 204 17.67 20.42 26.97
C SER A 204 18.63 20.17 25.81
N VAL A 205 19.83 19.67 26.13
CA VAL A 205 20.69 19.00 25.13
C VAL A 205 19.93 17.77 24.62
N PRO A 206 19.97 17.45 23.31
CA PRO A 206 19.32 16.25 22.82
C PRO A 206 19.94 15.03 23.48
N THR A 207 19.07 14.10 23.84
CA THR A 207 19.44 12.77 24.31
C THR A 207 20.14 11.99 23.19
N ASP A 208 20.91 10.96 23.55
CA ASP A 208 21.51 10.06 22.55
C ASP A 208 20.46 9.41 21.63
N GLU A 209 19.24 9.23 22.11
CA GLU A 209 18.12 8.71 21.32
C GLU A 209 17.62 9.72 20.29
N GLU A 210 17.47 10.99 20.67
CA GLU A 210 17.14 12.09 19.75
C GLU A 210 18.24 12.28 18.70
N ILE A 211 19.53 12.20 19.08
CA ILE A 211 20.65 12.27 18.13
C ILE A 211 20.57 11.14 17.11
N ARG A 212 20.37 9.89 17.56
CA ARG A 212 20.20 8.74 16.66
C ARG A 212 18.98 8.90 15.75
N LEU A 213 17.90 9.46 16.26
CA LEU A 213 16.70 9.74 15.47
C LEU A 213 16.98 10.80 14.39
N MET A 214 17.67 11.88 14.73
CA MET A 214 18.11 12.90 13.76
C MET A 214 19.01 12.30 12.68
N GLU A 215 19.98 11.47 13.05
CA GLU A 215 20.84 10.76 12.09
C GLU A 215 20.04 9.87 11.14
N ARG A 216 19.00 9.18 11.64
CA ARG A 216 18.10 8.39 10.78
C ARG A 216 17.34 9.27 9.79
N VAL A 217 16.81 10.41 10.24
CA VAL A 217 16.07 11.38 9.40
C VAL A 217 16.99 12.02 8.34
N ASP A 218 18.21 12.37 8.72
CA ASP A 218 19.22 12.94 7.84
C ASP A 218 19.64 11.95 6.75
N ASN A 219 19.75 10.65 7.07
CA ASN A 219 20.11 9.62 6.09
C ASN A 219 18.94 9.21 5.18
N ARG A 220 17.70 9.48 5.58
CA ARG A 220 16.51 9.15 4.80
C ARG A 220 16.46 9.94 3.49
N GLN A 221 16.00 9.28 2.43
CA GLN A 221 15.90 9.88 1.09
C GLN A 221 14.46 10.21 0.67
N ASN A 222 13.48 9.47 1.18
CA ASN A 222 12.09 9.53 0.73
C ASN A 222 11.45 10.88 1.07
N LEU A 223 10.69 11.43 0.12
CA LEU A 223 10.12 12.78 0.22
C LEU A 223 8.68 12.81 0.74
N TYR A 224 7.94 11.69 0.60
CA TYR A 224 6.52 11.59 0.91
C TYR A 224 6.29 10.41 1.86
N PRO A 225 6.00 10.65 3.15
CA PRO A 225 5.66 9.59 4.09
C PRO A 225 4.21 9.13 3.92
N ASN A 226 3.79 8.18 4.75
CA ASN A 226 2.39 7.77 4.91
C ASN A 226 1.71 7.39 3.59
N LEU A 227 2.38 6.66 2.69
CA LEU A 227 1.80 6.34 1.37
C LEU A 227 0.65 5.32 1.49
N VAL A 228 0.89 4.20 2.18
CA VAL A 228 -0.11 3.13 2.30
C VAL A 228 -0.96 3.28 3.56
N GLU A 229 -0.30 3.39 4.72
CA GLU A 229 -0.95 3.59 6.00
C GLU A 229 -0.82 5.04 6.43
N TRP A 230 -1.96 5.66 6.74
CA TRP A 230 -2.03 7.01 7.29
C TRP A 230 -3.21 7.09 8.25
N SER A 231 -3.02 7.58 9.47
CA SER A 231 -4.10 7.69 10.47
C SER A 231 -5.20 8.67 10.07
N VAL A 232 -4.92 9.59 9.14
CA VAL A 232 -5.93 10.51 8.58
C VAL A 232 -6.96 9.72 7.78
N SER A 233 -8.25 10.00 7.99
CA SER A 233 -9.36 9.38 7.26
C SER A 233 -9.27 9.65 5.76
N GLN A 234 -9.61 8.66 4.93
CA GLN A 234 -9.46 8.75 3.45
C GLN A 234 -10.15 9.97 2.84
N ASP A 235 -11.35 10.34 3.33
CA ASP A 235 -12.12 11.50 2.84
C ASP A 235 -11.38 12.84 3.01
N GLU A 236 -10.43 12.91 3.93
CA GLU A 236 -9.66 14.12 4.25
C GLU A 236 -8.29 14.13 3.56
N ARG A 237 -7.92 13.03 2.88
CA ARG A 237 -6.63 12.93 2.20
C ARG A 237 -6.73 13.55 0.81
N LEU A 238 -5.79 14.43 0.50
CA LEU A 238 -5.72 15.04 -0.81
C LEU A 238 -4.99 14.12 -1.81
N PRO A 239 -5.48 14.03 -3.07
CA PRO A 239 -4.78 13.32 -4.13
C PRO A 239 -3.35 13.85 -4.35
N LEU A 240 -2.36 12.96 -4.30
CA LEU A 240 -0.95 13.29 -4.48
C LEU A 240 -0.49 13.10 -5.94
N VAL A 241 -1.14 12.20 -6.68
CA VAL A 241 -0.76 11.83 -8.04
C VAL A 241 -1.94 11.87 -9.01
N SER A 242 -1.75 12.50 -10.17
CA SER A 242 -2.68 12.40 -11.30
C SER A 242 -2.18 11.32 -12.24
N VAL A 243 -2.98 10.29 -12.48
CA VAL A 243 -2.69 9.28 -13.50
C VAL A 243 -3.21 9.80 -14.84
N ALA A 244 -2.29 10.10 -15.76
CA ALA A 244 -2.59 10.67 -17.05
C ALA A 244 -2.69 9.57 -18.12
N ILE A 245 -3.88 9.40 -18.66
CA ILE A 245 -4.20 8.41 -19.71
C ILE A 245 -4.66 9.16 -20.96
N ALA A 246 -4.01 8.87 -22.09
CA ALA A 246 -4.45 9.35 -23.41
C ALA A 246 -5.05 8.17 -24.16
N THR A 247 -6.27 8.32 -24.66
CA THR A 247 -6.97 7.24 -25.36
C THR A 247 -7.50 7.66 -26.71
N LYS A 248 -7.59 6.70 -27.63
CA LYS A 248 -8.24 6.87 -28.92
C LYS A 248 -8.65 5.50 -29.48
N ASP A 249 -9.96 5.27 -29.62
CA ASP A 249 -10.53 4.05 -30.22
C ASP A 249 -10.16 2.72 -29.51
N ARG A 250 -9.88 2.76 -28.19
CA ARG A 250 -9.49 1.56 -27.39
C ARG A 250 -10.44 1.28 -26.22
N TYR A 251 -11.74 1.26 -26.50
CA TYR A 251 -12.81 1.20 -25.49
C TYR A 251 -12.64 0.08 -24.46
N GLU A 252 -12.40 -1.16 -24.87
CA GLU A 252 -12.27 -2.31 -23.97
C GLU A 252 -10.97 -2.27 -23.18
N MET A 253 -9.87 -1.88 -23.82
CA MET A 253 -8.56 -1.82 -23.16
C MET A 253 -8.52 -0.69 -22.14
N LEU A 254 -9.22 0.41 -22.42
CA LEU A 254 -9.36 1.54 -21.50
C LEU A 254 -10.03 1.11 -20.19
N VAL A 255 -11.04 0.23 -20.23
CA VAL A 255 -11.65 -0.34 -19.02
C VAL A 255 -10.60 -1.10 -18.21
N GLU A 256 -9.88 -2.03 -18.84
CA GLU A 256 -8.84 -2.84 -18.19
C GLU A 256 -7.71 -1.97 -17.61
N SER A 257 -7.31 -0.92 -18.34
CA SER A 257 -6.30 0.06 -17.93
C SER A 257 -6.77 0.87 -16.71
N ILE A 258 -7.96 1.47 -16.76
CA ILE A 258 -8.52 2.23 -15.63
C ILE A 258 -8.68 1.34 -14.40
N ASN A 259 -9.22 0.13 -14.55
CA ASN A 259 -9.37 -0.81 -13.44
C ASN A 259 -8.03 -1.16 -12.78
N SER A 260 -6.95 -1.28 -13.58
CA SER A 260 -5.61 -1.50 -13.04
C SER A 260 -5.07 -0.32 -12.21
N VAL A 261 -5.51 0.91 -12.53
CA VAL A 261 -5.22 2.12 -11.74
C VAL A 261 -6.08 2.16 -10.48
N LEU A 262 -7.36 1.80 -10.57
CA LEU A 262 -8.24 1.71 -9.41
C LEU A 262 -7.76 0.64 -8.41
N TYR A 263 -7.05 -0.37 -8.90
CA TYR A 263 -6.46 -1.44 -8.12
C TYR A 263 -5.15 -1.09 -7.37
N GLN A 264 -4.66 0.15 -7.45
CA GLN A 264 -3.40 0.52 -6.79
C GLN A 264 -3.44 0.38 -5.26
N THR A 265 -2.32 0.05 -4.60
CA THR A 265 -2.21 0.04 -3.13
C THR A 265 -2.27 1.45 -2.55
N PHE A 266 -1.78 2.43 -3.30
CA PHE A 266 -1.90 3.85 -3.01
C PHE A 266 -3.22 4.37 -3.60
N GLN A 267 -4.12 4.90 -2.76
CA GLN A 267 -5.49 5.25 -3.17
C GLN A 267 -5.72 6.76 -3.37
N GLU A 268 -4.78 7.62 -2.97
CA GLU A 268 -4.94 9.08 -3.09
C GLU A 268 -4.44 9.61 -4.43
N PHE A 269 -5.16 9.25 -5.49
CA PHE A 269 -4.92 9.69 -6.85
C PHE A 269 -6.20 10.22 -7.52
N GLU A 270 -6.01 10.90 -8.64
CA GLU A 270 -7.06 11.16 -9.63
C GLU A 270 -6.65 10.55 -10.97
N ILE A 271 -7.63 10.28 -11.85
CA ILE A 271 -7.39 9.76 -13.20
C ILE A 271 -7.83 10.82 -14.19
N VAL A 272 -6.93 11.28 -15.06
CA VAL A 272 -7.22 12.23 -16.13
C VAL A 272 -7.15 11.47 -17.45
N VAL A 273 -8.32 11.16 -18.00
CA VAL A 273 -8.49 10.50 -19.30
C VAL A 273 -8.73 11.57 -20.37
N VAL A 274 -7.87 11.59 -21.38
CA VAL A 274 -8.04 12.45 -22.55
C VAL A 274 -8.35 11.60 -23.76
N ASP A 275 -9.58 11.70 -24.25
CA ASP A 275 -10.01 11.14 -25.52
C ASP A 275 -9.51 12.03 -26.66
N ASP A 276 -8.53 11.55 -27.43
CA ASP A 276 -7.94 12.26 -28.56
C ASP A 276 -8.77 12.10 -29.83
N GLY A 277 -10.06 12.40 -29.73
CA GLY A 277 -11.00 12.36 -30.85
C GLY A 277 -11.20 10.96 -31.42
N SER A 278 -11.65 10.03 -30.58
CA SER A 278 -12.15 8.71 -31.00
C SER A 278 -13.30 8.84 -32.00
N GLU A 279 -13.50 7.83 -32.85
CA GLU A 279 -14.58 7.77 -33.83
C GLU A 279 -15.97 7.76 -33.16
N ASP A 280 -16.08 7.12 -31.99
CA ASP A 280 -17.29 7.09 -31.17
C ASP A 280 -17.00 7.63 -29.75
N PRO A 281 -17.02 8.97 -29.56
CA PRO A 281 -16.82 9.57 -28.24
C PRO A 281 -17.89 9.16 -27.22
N LEU A 282 -19.12 8.87 -27.66
CA LEU A 282 -20.20 8.42 -26.78
C LEU A 282 -19.87 7.06 -26.16
N ARG A 283 -19.17 6.18 -26.89
CA ARG A 283 -18.69 4.92 -26.33
C ARG A 283 -17.62 5.12 -25.27
N VAL A 284 -16.76 6.14 -25.41
CA VAL A 284 -15.80 6.51 -24.35
C VAL A 284 -16.56 7.00 -23.11
N GLU A 285 -17.56 7.87 -23.28
CA GLU A 285 -18.41 8.33 -22.18
C GLU A 285 -19.13 7.15 -21.49
N GLN A 286 -19.65 6.19 -22.24
CA GLN A 286 -20.28 4.99 -21.71
C GLN A 286 -19.30 4.12 -20.92
N VAL A 287 -18.06 3.95 -21.41
CA VAL A 287 -16.99 3.24 -20.70
C VAL A 287 -16.70 3.92 -19.36
N ILE A 288 -16.49 5.23 -19.34
CA ILE A 288 -16.22 5.97 -18.10
C ILE A 288 -17.42 5.91 -17.15
N ALA A 289 -18.63 6.10 -17.67
CA ALA A 289 -19.86 6.02 -16.87
C ALA A 289 -20.10 4.63 -16.29
N SER A 290 -19.65 3.56 -16.96
CA SER A 290 -19.82 2.19 -16.44
C SER A 290 -18.94 1.87 -15.23
N ILE A 291 -17.83 2.61 -15.06
CA ILE A 291 -16.91 2.46 -13.93
C ILE A 291 -17.40 3.25 -12.71
N ASP A 292 -18.08 4.39 -12.93
CA ASP A 292 -18.71 5.23 -11.90
C ASP A 292 -17.78 5.59 -10.71
N ASP A 293 -16.52 5.92 -10.99
CA ASP A 293 -15.56 6.36 -9.97
C ASP A 293 -15.36 7.89 -10.03
N PRO A 294 -15.59 8.63 -8.93
CA PRO A 294 -15.52 10.09 -8.91
C PRO A 294 -14.10 10.64 -9.11
N ARG A 295 -13.07 9.80 -9.04
CA ARG A 295 -11.68 10.19 -9.29
C ARG A 295 -11.37 10.34 -10.79
N ILE A 296 -12.25 9.89 -11.67
CA ILE A 296 -12.03 9.92 -13.12
C ILE A 296 -12.55 11.23 -13.72
N LYS A 297 -11.68 11.89 -14.49
CA LYS A 297 -11.98 13.08 -15.28
C LYS A 297 -11.80 12.75 -16.76
N LEU A 298 -12.88 12.84 -17.53
CA LEU A 298 -12.86 12.67 -18.97
C LEU A 298 -12.78 14.03 -19.67
N ILE A 299 -11.85 14.17 -20.62
CA ILE A 299 -11.67 15.36 -21.45
C ILE A 299 -11.66 14.92 -22.91
N HIS A 300 -12.47 15.58 -23.75
CA HIS A 300 -12.50 15.29 -25.18
C HIS A 300 -11.73 16.33 -25.98
N HIS A 301 -10.98 15.85 -26.96
CA HIS A 301 -10.63 16.65 -28.13
C HIS A 301 -11.71 16.49 -29.21
N GLU A 302 -12.15 17.60 -29.81
CA GLU A 302 -13.11 17.57 -30.93
C GLU A 302 -12.60 16.76 -32.14
N LYS A 303 -11.28 16.69 -32.29
CA LYS A 303 -10.57 15.91 -33.32
C LYS A 303 -9.23 15.47 -32.78
N SER A 304 -8.72 14.36 -33.29
CA SER A 304 -7.38 13.87 -32.93
C SER A 304 -6.30 14.91 -33.21
N ARG A 305 -5.51 15.19 -32.17
CA ARG A 305 -4.35 16.09 -32.15
C ARG A 305 -3.05 15.32 -31.90
N GLY A 306 -3.13 14.01 -31.73
CA GLY A 306 -2.02 13.13 -31.44
C GLY A 306 -1.76 12.96 -29.94
N VAL A 307 -1.09 11.87 -29.60
CA VAL A 307 -0.84 11.46 -28.21
C VAL A 307 -0.06 12.52 -27.41
N ALA A 308 0.84 13.28 -28.04
CA ALA A 308 1.55 14.37 -27.38
C ALA A 308 0.60 15.48 -26.90
N ALA A 309 -0.33 15.91 -27.77
CA ALA A 309 -1.32 16.93 -27.44
C ALA A 309 -2.30 16.45 -26.37
N ALA A 310 -2.70 15.18 -26.42
CA ALA A 310 -3.54 14.56 -25.40
C ALA A 310 -2.83 14.54 -24.04
N ARG A 311 -1.55 14.17 -23.98
CA ARG A 311 -0.76 14.17 -22.73
C ARG A 311 -0.48 15.58 -22.19
N ASN A 312 -0.26 16.56 -23.05
CA ASN A 312 -0.22 17.97 -22.63
C ASN A 312 -1.52 18.40 -21.98
N THR A 313 -2.65 18.06 -22.61
CA THR A 313 -3.98 18.35 -22.09
C THR A 313 -4.22 17.67 -20.74
N ALA A 314 -3.80 16.41 -20.59
CA ALA A 314 -3.87 15.69 -19.33
C ALA A 314 -3.07 16.43 -18.24
N ALA A 315 -1.82 16.80 -18.51
CA ALA A 315 -0.98 17.54 -17.58
C ALA A 315 -1.56 18.91 -17.20
N THR A 316 -2.20 19.61 -18.13
CA THR A 316 -2.91 20.87 -17.82
C THR A 316 -4.04 20.65 -16.83
N HIS A 317 -4.79 19.56 -16.94
CA HIS A 317 -5.96 19.27 -16.09
C HIS A 317 -5.65 18.46 -14.82
N SER A 318 -4.41 18.00 -14.66
CA SER A 318 -3.90 17.36 -13.44
C SER A 318 -3.85 18.34 -12.26
N ASN A 319 -4.56 18.07 -11.17
CA ASN A 319 -4.56 18.91 -9.96
C ASN A 319 -3.50 18.50 -8.93
N CYS A 320 -2.84 17.36 -9.12
CA CYS A 320 -1.89 16.81 -8.17
C CYS A 320 -0.47 17.39 -8.31
N LEU A 321 0.36 17.12 -7.30
CA LEU A 321 1.78 17.52 -7.32
C LEU A 321 2.60 16.65 -8.28
N LEU A 322 2.23 15.37 -8.40
CA LEU A 322 2.90 14.39 -9.23
C LEU A 322 1.99 13.92 -10.35
N THR A 323 2.59 13.53 -11.47
CA THR A 323 1.91 12.82 -12.55
C THR A 323 2.53 11.44 -12.73
N ALA A 324 1.68 10.43 -12.81
CA ALA A 324 2.03 9.11 -13.28
C ALA A 324 1.51 8.96 -14.71
N VAL A 325 2.40 8.70 -15.67
CA VAL A 325 1.97 8.43 -17.06
C VAL A 325 1.54 6.97 -17.18
N HIS A 326 0.42 6.72 -17.85
CA HIS A 326 -0.08 5.38 -18.14
C HIS A 326 -0.75 5.35 -19.52
N ASP A 327 -0.42 4.34 -20.31
CA ASP A 327 -1.04 4.11 -21.62
C ASP A 327 -2.36 3.34 -21.46
N ASP A 328 -3.33 3.63 -22.34
CA ASP A 328 -4.71 3.13 -22.29
C ASP A 328 -4.86 1.64 -22.64
N ASP A 329 -3.78 1.00 -23.11
CA ASP A 329 -3.73 -0.41 -23.48
C ASP A 329 -2.91 -1.29 -22.51
N ASP A 330 -2.27 -0.68 -21.51
CA ASP A 330 -1.40 -1.33 -20.54
C ASP A 330 -2.12 -1.63 -19.22
N ILE A 331 -1.54 -2.53 -18.40
CA ILE A 331 -2.05 -2.86 -17.06
C ILE A 331 -1.04 -2.41 -16.00
N MET A 332 -1.43 -1.47 -15.14
CA MET A 332 -0.63 -1.01 -14.01
C MET A 332 -0.50 -2.09 -12.92
N LEU A 333 0.73 -2.38 -12.46
CA LEU A 333 0.92 -3.31 -11.34
C LEU A 333 0.53 -2.65 -10.01
N PRO A 334 0.04 -3.38 -8.99
CA PRO A 334 -0.71 -2.78 -7.88
C PRO A 334 0.07 -1.79 -7.03
N ASN A 335 1.39 -1.93 -6.92
CA ASN A 335 2.24 -1.07 -6.13
C ASN A 335 3.02 -0.04 -6.97
N ARG A 336 2.63 0.16 -8.23
CA ARG A 336 3.34 1.04 -9.17
C ARG A 336 3.39 2.47 -8.66
N LEU A 337 2.26 3.03 -8.21
CA LEU A 337 2.22 4.42 -7.73
C LEU A 337 3.09 4.59 -6.49
N GLU A 338 2.97 3.70 -5.51
CA GLU A 338 3.78 3.70 -4.30
C GLU A 338 5.28 3.66 -4.61
N ILE A 339 5.72 2.69 -5.42
CA ILE A 339 7.15 2.55 -5.78
C ILE A 339 7.65 3.78 -6.54
N GLY A 340 6.83 4.33 -7.44
CA GLY A 340 7.18 5.52 -8.21
C GLY A 340 7.37 6.76 -7.34
N ILE A 341 6.51 6.95 -6.33
CA ILE A 341 6.56 8.06 -5.38
C ILE A 341 7.71 7.87 -4.39
N ASP A 342 7.88 6.65 -3.86
CA ASP A 342 8.91 6.33 -2.87
C ASP A 342 10.33 6.47 -3.42
N GLY A 343 10.51 6.22 -4.72
CA GLY A 343 11.79 6.40 -5.40
C GLY A 343 12.23 7.85 -5.59
N LEU A 344 11.36 8.85 -5.35
CA LEU A 344 11.72 10.27 -5.41
C LEU A 344 12.55 10.66 -4.19
N SER A 345 13.60 11.45 -4.41
CA SER A 345 14.51 11.88 -3.36
C SER A 345 15.12 13.26 -3.65
N GLN A 346 15.94 13.77 -2.75
CA GLN A 346 16.69 15.01 -2.99
C GLN A 346 17.59 14.95 -4.25
N THR A 347 17.97 13.75 -4.69
CA THR A 347 18.84 13.55 -5.86
C THR A 347 18.11 12.90 -7.05
N VAL A 348 16.81 12.62 -6.89
CA VAL A 348 15.98 11.95 -7.90
C VAL A 348 14.69 12.73 -8.08
N ASP A 349 14.60 13.46 -9.19
CA ASP A 349 13.50 14.35 -9.54
C ASP A 349 12.35 13.61 -10.25
N ALA A 350 12.67 12.53 -10.97
CA ALA A 350 11.72 11.70 -11.70
C ALA A 350 12.12 10.22 -11.59
N THR A 351 11.13 9.32 -11.48
CA THR A 351 11.35 7.89 -11.38
C THR A 351 10.86 7.14 -12.62
N TYR A 352 11.52 6.02 -12.92
CA TYR A 352 11.16 5.08 -13.97
C TYR A 352 11.53 3.65 -13.56
N GLY A 353 11.03 2.65 -14.28
CA GLY A 353 11.22 1.23 -13.93
C GLY A 353 11.30 0.29 -15.12
N GLY A 354 11.08 -1.00 -14.84
CA GLY A 354 10.91 -2.04 -15.86
C GLY A 354 9.43 -2.34 -16.14
N TRP A 355 9.18 -3.17 -17.13
CA TRP A 355 7.84 -3.68 -17.46
C TRP A 355 7.89 -5.14 -17.88
N ILE A 356 6.73 -5.77 -18.02
CA ILE A 356 6.61 -7.14 -18.50
C ILE A 356 5.69 -7.11 -19.71
N ASN A 357 6.16 -7.58 -20.86
CA ASN A 357 5.25 -7.73 -21.99
C ASN A 357 4.31 -8.92 -21.73
N PHE A 358 3.04 -8.78 -22.09
CA PHE A 358 2.14 -9.91 -22.25
C PHE A 358 1.52 -9.93 -23.65
N GLN A 359 1.33 -11.12 -24.19
CA GLN A 359 0.60 -11.30 -25.45
C GLN A 359 -0.90 -11.28 -25.19
N ASP A 360 -1.66 -10.45 -25.91
CA ASP A 360 -3.10 -10.26 -25.64
C ASP A 360 -3.97 -11.48 -25.97
N ASP A 361 -3.45 -12.38 -26.81
CA ASP A 361 -4.15 -13.60 -27.26
C ASP A 361 -3.92 -14.79 -26.33
N THR A 362 -2.72 -14.93 -25.78
CA THR A 362 -2.23 -16.11 -25.03
C THR A 362 -1.96 -15.83 -23.56
N GLY A 363 -1.69 -14.57 -23.19
CA GLY A 363 -1.25 -14.20 -21.85
C GLY A 363 0.21 -14.53 -21.55
N GLU A 364 1.01 -14.94 -22.54
CA GLU A 364 2.44 -15.25 -22.35
C GLU A 364 3.20 -14.02 -21.84
N LEU A 365 3.90 -14.16 -20.71
CA LEU A 365 4.63 -13.08 -20.04
C LEU A 365 6.13 -13.13 -20.33
N ARG A 366 6.70 -11.97 -20.69
CA ARG A 366 8.14 -11.78 -20.87
C ARG A 366 8.63 -10.50 -20.21
N GLY A 367 9.45 -10.63 -19.18
CA GLY A 367 9.98 -9.49 -18.42
C GLY A 367 11.06 -8.69 -19.18
N PHE A 368 11.01 -7.37 -19.04
CA PHE A 368 11.97 -6.41 -19.60
C PHE A 368 12.39 -5.41 -18.52
N LEU A 369 13.64 -5.52 -18.07
CA LEU A 369 14.24 -4.48 -17.24
C LEU A 369 14.86 -3.41 -18.12
N THR A 370 14.88 -2.17 -17.64
CA THR A 370 15.70 -1.12 -18.22
C THR A 370 17.01 -1.00 -17.46
N LEU A 371 18.05 -0.50 -18.14
CA LEU A 371 19.33 -0.23 -17.52
C LEU A 371 19.19 0.95 -16.53
N LYS A 372 19.90 0.86 -15.40
CA LYS A 372 19.97 1.95 -14.41
C LYS A 372 20.72 3.15 -14.99
N GLY A 373 20.46 4.33 -14.43
CA GLY A 373 21.24 5.54 -14.71
C GLY A 373 20.93 6.15 -16.09
N PHE A 374 19.64 6.36 -16.38
CA PHE A 374 19.26 7.16 -17.54
C PHE A 374 19.92 8.54 -17.47
N GLY A 375 20.62 8.89 -18.55
CA GLY A 375 21.48 10.05 -18.62
C GLY A 375 22.17 10.15 -19.98
N ALA A 376 23.02 11.15 -20.18
CA ALA A 376 23.71 11.36 -21.46
C ALA A 376 24.49 10.13 -21.95
N ALA A 377 25.07 9.35 -21.03
CA ALA A 377 25.74 8.10 -21.35
C ALA A 377 24.80 7.04 -21.93
N MET A 378 23.61 6.87 -21.35
CA MET A 378 22.58 5.96 -21.84
C MET A 378 22.11 6.37 -23.25
N VAL A 379 21.74 7.64 -23.40
CA VAL A 379 21.28 8.18 -24.68
C VAL A 379 22.37 8.04 -25.75
N ALA A 380 23.64 8.28 -25.42
CA ALA A 380 24.74 8.06 -26.34
C ALA A 380 24.94 6.58 -26.71
N PHE A 381 24.66 5.66 -25.79
CA PHE A 381 24.85 4.22 -25.97
C PHE A 381 23.77 3.57 -26.84
N ASN A 382 22.49 3.69 -26.48
CA ASN A 382 21.40 3.00 -27.16
C ASN A 382 20.34 3.95 -27.73
N GLY A 383 20.38 5.26 -27.41
CA GLY A 383 19.36 6.22 -27.84
C GLY A 383 18.01 6.04 -27.16
N ALA A 384 17.91 5.10 -26.21
CA ALA A 384 16.69 4.78 -25.51
C ALA A 384 16.49 5.71 -24.31
N GLY A 385 15.22 5.99 -24.04
CA GLY A 385 14.70 6.73 -22.91
C GLY A 385 14.07 5.79 -21.89
N PRO A 386 13.70 6.32 -20.72
CA PRO A 386 12.92 5.57 -19.74
C PRO A 386 11.55 5.19 -20.33
N GLY A 387 11.08 3.96 -20.10
CA GLY A 387 9.80 3.49 -20.65
C GLY A 387 8.62 4.35 -20.16
N HIS A 388 7.76 4.82 -21.05
CA HIS A 388 6.86 5.94 -20.78
C HIS A 388 5.85 5.69 -19.65
N SER A 389 5.11 4.58 -19.70
CA SER A 389 4.15 4.16 -18.65
C SER A 389 4.79 3.93 -17.26
N THR A 390 6.13 3.97 -17.14
CA THR A 390 6.83 3.87 -15.84
C THR A 390 7.07 5.19 -15.13
N TRP A 391 6.78 6.33 -15.76
CA TRP A 391 7.23 7.63 -15.25
C TRP A 391 6.40 8.10 -14.06
N THR A 392 7.07 8.52 -12.99
CA THR A 392 6.48 9.38 -11.94
C THR A 392 7.34 10.61 -11.79
N LEU A 393 6.76 11.80 -11.95
CA LEU A 393 7.48 13.06 -11.93
C LEU A 393 6.57 14.21 -11.50
N PRO A 394 7.14 15.34 -11.02
CA PRO A 394 6.37 16.54 -10.75
C PRO A 394 5.53 16.96 -11.97
N THR A 395 4.23 17.17 -11.75
CA THR A 395 3.29 17.60 -12.81
C THR A 395 3.75 18.88 -13.50
N GLN A 396 4.36 19.78 -12.74
CA GLN A 396 4.89 21.05 -13.26
C GLN A 396 5.97 20.86 -14.32
N LEU A 397 6.79 19.81 -14.24
CA LEU A 397 7.80 19.52 -15.27
C LEU A 397 7.16 19.23 -16.63
N ILE A 398 6.05 18.49 -16.65
CA ILE A 398 5.33 18.22 -17.90
C ILE A 398 4.70 19.51 -18.43
N ARG A 399 4.15 20.37 -17.57
CA ARG A 399 3.55 21.65 -17.98
C ARG A 399 4.57 22.62 -18.56
N ASP A 400 5.70 22.80 -17.88
CA ASP A 400 6.72 23.78 -18.27
C ASP A 400 7.45 23.37 -19.55
N PHE A 401 7.72 22.07 -19.72
CA PHE A 401 8.42 21.57 -20.90
C PHE A 401 7.47 21.23 -22.04
N SER A 402 6.29 20.68 -21.74
CA SER A 402 5.29 20.13 -22.68
C SER A 402 5.85 19.05 -23.61
N TYR A 403 5.04 18.07 -24.01
CA TYR A 403 5.34 17.20 -25.14
C TYR A 403 5.34 18.01 -26.45
N ASP A 404 6.23 17.65 -27.39
CA ASP A 404 6.24 18.27 -28.73
C ASP A 404 5.12 17.69 -29.60
N GLU A 405 4.05 18.48 -29.80
CA GLU A 405 2.86 18.07 -30.57
C GLU A 405 3.13 17.84 -32.06
N ARG A 406 4.33 18.18 -32.56
CA ARG A 406 4.72 17.94 -33.96
C ARG A 406 5.16 16.49 -34.21
N LEU A 407 5.42 15.73 -33.15
CA LEU A 407 5.91 14.36 -33.22
C LEU A 407 4.76 13.35 -33.13
N THR A 408 4.77 12.37 -34.02
CA THR A 408 3.80 11.25 -34.02
C THR A 408 4.29 10.05 -33.22
N SER A 409 5.60 9.89 -33.08
CA SER A 409 6.26 8.81 -32.33
C SER A 409 7.44 9.36 -31.51
N SER A 410 7.92 8.57 -30.54
CA SER A 410 9.09 8.93 -29.72
C SER A 410 8.94 10.23 -28.91
N VAL A 411 7.71 10.64 -28.65
CA VAL A 411 7.37 11.85 -27.88
C VAL A 411 7.92 11.79 -26.44
N ASP A 412 8.00 10.59 -25.90
CA ASP A 412 8.55 10.23 -24.60
C ASP A 412 10.07 10.38 -24.58
N HIS A 413 10.78 9.83 -25.56
CA HIS A 413 12.22 9.94 -25.68
C HIS A 413 12.69 11.40 -25.80
N GLU A 414 11.95 12.20 -26.57
CA GLU A 414 12.25 13.61 -26.79
C GLU A 414 12.09 14.41 -25.48
N LEU A 415 10.94 14.28 -24.81
CA LEU A 415 10.69 14.99 -23.55
C LEU A 415 11.67 14.54 -22.44
N ALA A 416 11.93 13.23 -22.29
CA ALA A 416 12.89 12.73 -21.32
C ALA A 416 14.29 13.32 -21.51
N THR A 417 14.73 13.44 -22.77
CA THR A 417 16.04 14.00 -23.11
C THR A 417 16.08 15.50 -22.82
N ARG A 418 15.00 16.26 -23.09
CA ARG A 418 14.92 17.68 -22.73
C ARG A 418 14.94 17.90 -21.23
N LEU A 419 14.17 17.12 -20.47
CA LEU A 419 14.16 17.18 -19.01
C LEU A 419 15.55 16.86 -18.44
N MET A 420 16.19 15.79 -18.92
CA MET A 420 17.56 15.43 -18.53
C MET A 420 18.55 16.58 -18.82
N ASN A 421 18.49 17.19 -20.01
CA ASN A 421 19.36 18.32 -20.38
C ASN A 421 19.10 19.58 -19.53
N ALA A 422 17.90 19.73 -18.98
CA ALA A 422 17.57 20.79 -18.04
C ALA A 422 17.99 20.50 -16.58
N GLY A 423 18.57 19.33 -16.32
CA GLY A 423 19.09 18.95 -15.00
C GLY A 423 18.18 18.01 -14.20
N VAL A 424 17.07 17.52 -14.78
CA VAL A 424 16.20 16.54 -14.11
C VAL A 424 16.92 15.20 -13.99
N ASN A 425 17.07 14.72 -12.75
CA ASN A 425 17.73 13.46 -12.45
C ASN A 425 16.72 12.31 -12.42
N TRP A 426 16.95 11.31 -13.27
CA TRP A 426 16.08 10.14 -13.39
C TRP A 426 16.59 8.97 -12.55
N GLY A 427 15.76 8.48 -11.64
CA GLY A 427 16.04 7.31 -10.80
C GLY A 427 15.32 6.07 -11.29
N HIS A 428 16.05 4.95 -11.43
CA HIS A 428 15.45 3.66 -11.73
C HIS A 428 15.02 2.96 -10.43
N VAL A 429 13.74 2.59 -10.29
CA VAL A 429 13.18 2.03 -9.04
C VAL A 429 13.44 0.53 -8.82
N GLU A 430 14.06 -0.14 -9.79
CA GLU A 430 14.49 -1.55 -9.70
C GLU A 430 13.34 -2.55 -9.51
N ARG A 431 12.18 -2.21 -10.07
CA ARG A 431 10.95 -3.01 -10.01
C ARG A 431 10.23 -2.96 -11.36
N PHE A 432 9.42 -3.98 -11.61
CA PHE A 432 8.45 -3.96 -12.69
C PHE A 432 7.26 -3.09 -12.27
N MET A 433 6.85 -2.17 -13.14
CA MET A 433 5.82 -1.16 -12.87
C MET A 433 4.47 -1.49 -13.52
N TYR A 434 4.47 -2.18 -14.66
CA TYR A 434 3.25 -2.48 -15.40
C TYR A 434 3.44 -3.70 -16.30
N LEU A 435 2.32 -4.26 -16.77
CA LEU A 435 2.26 -5.23 -17.85
C LEU A 435 1.97 -4.49 -19.15
N ARG A 436 2.93 -4.51 -20.06
CA ARG A 436 2.80 -3.94 -21.39
C ARG A 436 2.06 -4.90 -22.29
N ARG A 437 0.92 -4.52 -22.86
CA ARG A 437 0.24 -5.38 -23.83
C ARG A 437 1.09 -5.52 -25.09
N VAL A 438 0.88 -6.56 -25.88
CA VAL A 438 1.44 -6.68 -27.23
C VAL A 438 0.29 -7.03 -28.16
N HIS A 439 0.00 -6.14 -29.10
CA HIS A 439 -1.08 -6.26 -30.09
C HIS A 439 -0.85 -5.30 -31.28
N ASP A 440 -1.66 -5.45 -32.33
CA ASP A 440 -1.48 -4.73 -33.60
C ASP A 440 -1.86 -3.24 -33.56
N LEU A 441 -2.61 -2.80 -32.54
CA LEU A 441 -3.08 -1.41 -32.39
C LEU A 441 -2.11 -0.51 -31.61
N GLN A 442 -0.96 -1.05 -31.20
CA GLN A 442 0.05 -0.27 -30.50
C GLN A 442 0.77 0.69 -31.43
N ILE A 443 1.10 1.88 -30.93
CA ILE A 443 1.91 2.86 -31.68
C ILE A 443 3.23 2.23 -32.13
N THR A 444 3.84 1.39 -31.29
CA THR A 444 5.08 0.67 -31.62
C THR A 444 4.92 -0.32 -32.78
N ALA A 445 3.75 -0.95 -32.93
CA ALA A 445 3.46 -1.85 -34.04
C ALA A 445 3.15 -1.06 -35.32
N GLN A 446 2.43 0.05 -35.19
CA GLN A 446 1.96 0.86 -36.32
C GLN A 446 3.03 1.81 -36.89
N ASP A 447 3.97 2.29 -36.08
CA ASP A 447 4.95 3.33 -36.45
C ASP A 447 6.40 2.99 -36.07
N SER A 448 6.80 1.72 -36.29
CA SER A 448 8.11 1.22 -35.86
C SER A 448 9.31 1.92 -36.53
N ASP A 449 9.14 2.44 -37.75
CA ASP A 449 10.21 3.10 -38.50
C ASP A 449 10.49 4.52 -37.97
N ASN A 450 9.44 5.29 -37.64
CA ASN A 450 9.65 6.61 -37.01
C ASN A 450 10.18 6.47 -35.59
N GLN A 451 9.86 5.39 -34.86
CA GLN A 451 10.49 5.13 -33.56
C GLN A 451 12.01 4.93 -33.64
N LYS A 452 12.47 4.12 -34.60
CA LYS A 452 13.91 3.91 -34.84
C LYS A 452 14.60 5.21 -35.29
N ALA A 453 13.91 6.00 -36.11
CA ALA A 453 14.38 7.32 -36.51
C ALA A 453 14.51 8.25 -35.30
N GLY A 454 13.54 8.25 -34.40
CA GLY A 454 13.55 9.00 -33.14
C GLY A 454 14.75 8.65 -32.26
N HIS A 455 15.05 7.36 -32.04
CA HIS A 455 16.25 6.94 -31.30
C HIS A 455 17.54 7.47 -31.94
N THR A 456 17.61 7.41 -33.27
CA THR A 456 18.76 7.90 -34.03
C THR A 456 18.90 9.43 -33.91
N LEU A 457 17.79 10.16 -33.99
CA LEU A 457 17.75 11.61 -33.83
C LEU A 457 18.13 12.04 -32.41
N SER A 458 17.65 11.34 -31.37
CA SER A 458 18.06 11.60 -29.98
C SER A 458 19.57 11.42 -29.78
N ARG A 459 20.16 10.39 -30.39
CA ARG A 459 21.63 10.19 -30.37
C ARG A 459 22.38 11.33 -31.06
N LEU A 460 21.85 11.83 -32.18
CA LEU A 460 22.44 12.94 -32.93
C LEU A 460 22.28 14.27 -32.21
N ALA A 461 21.09 14.59 -31.68
CA ALA A 461 20.82 15.81 -30.93
C ALA A 461 21.70 15.89 -29.67
N ASN A 462 21.82 14.77 -28.94
CA ASN A 462 22.67 14.68 -27.75
C ASN A 462 24.15 14.99 -28.07
N ARG A 463 24.66 14.54 -29.24
CA ARG A 463 26.04 14.85 -29.70
C ARG A 463 26.36 16.35 -29.73
N PHE A 464 25.37 17.20 -30.02
CA PHE A 464 25.56 18.65 -30.12
C PHE A 464 25.19 19.41 -28.85
N LEU A 465 24.39 18.80 -27.96
CA LEU A 465 23.88 19.45 -26.75
C LEU A 465 24.74 19.16 -25.50
N THR A 466 25.56 18.11 -25.49
CA THR A 466 26.46 17.83 -24.36
C THR A 466 27.78 18.58 -24.51
N SER A 467 28.03 19.56 -23.64
CA SER A 467 29.29 20.30 -23.51
C SER A 467 30.40 19.50 -22.76
N GLY A 468 30.34 18.17 -22.82
CA GLY A 468 31.09 17.24 -21.96
C GLY A 468 32.05 16.28 -22.68
N PRO A 469 32.30 15.08 -22.11
CA PRO A 469 33.20 14.07 -22.69
C PRO A 469 32.85 13.73 -24.14
N SER A 470 33.82 13.25 -24.92
CA SER A 470 33.56 12.83 -26.31
C SER A 470 32.44 11.79 -26.38
N GLN A 471 31.65 11.81 -27.45
CA GLN A 471 30.53 10.88 -27.65
C GLN A 471 30.96 9.40 -27.50
N ALA A 472 32.19 9.06 -27.91
CA ALA A 472 32.77 7.74 -27.72
C ALA A 472 32.97 7.38 -26.23
N SER A 473 33.41 8.33 -25.41
CA SER A 473 33.55 8.15 -23.96
C SER A 473 32.19 7.96 -23.28
N LEU A 474 31.18 8.76 -23.66
CA LEU A 474 29.81 8.61 -23.13
C LEU A 474 29.20 7.26 -23.52
N LYS A 475 29.38 6.83 -24.77
CA LYS A 475 28.93 5.51 -25.22
C LYS A 475 29.54 4.38 -24.39
N LYS A 476 30.86 4.43 -24.14
CA LYS A 476 31.55 3.45 -23.28
C LYS A 476 30.99 3.44 -21.86
N LYS A 477 30.73 4.61 -21.27
CA LYS A 477 30.08 4.70 -19.95
C LYS A 477 28.68 4.09 -19.95
N GLY A 478 27.92 4.27 -21.03
CA GLY A 478 26.59 3.68 -21.17
C GLY A 478 26.62 2.15 -21.27
N GLU A 479 27.65 1.59 -21.92
CA GLU A 479 27.89 0.13 -21.98
C GLU A 479 28.18 -0.48 -20.60
N GLU A 480 28.71 0.31 -19.67
CA GLU A 480 29.02 -0.10 -18.29
C GLU A 480 27.80 -0.04 -17.35
N LEU A 481 26.68 0.54 -17.80
CA LEU A 481 25.44 0.58 -17.02
C LEU A 481 24.85 -0.82 -16.87
N LYS A 482 24.23 -1.07 -15.73
CA LYS A 482 23.77 -2.41 -15.33
C LYS A 482 22.25 -2.47 -15.30
N TYR A 483 21.72 -3.64 -15.62
CA TYR A 483 20.35 -3.99 -15.27
C TYR A 483 20.24 -4.16 -13.75
N PRO A 484 19.12 -3.78 -13.13
CA PRO A 484 18.85 -4.15 -11.74
C PRO A 484 18.80 -5.67 -11.55
N ASN A 485 19.11 -6.11 -10.34
CA ASN A 485 18.94 -7.51 -9.98
C ASN A 485 17.44 -7.77 -9.80
N VAL A 486 16.89 -8.74 -10.53
CA VAL A 486 15.52 -9.21 -10.27
C VAL A 486 15.55 -10.09 -9.02
N PRO A 487 14.73 -9.82 -8.00
CA PRO A 487 14.56 -10.74 -6.88
C PRO A 487 13.92 -12.05 -7.39
N GLY A 488 14.66 -13.16 -7.30
CA GLY A 488 14.15 -14.51 -7.62
C GLY A 488 14.12 -14.87 -9.11
N ARG A 489 14.30 -16.17 -9.39
CA ARG A 489 13.98 -16.81 -10.68
C ARG A 489 12.60 -17.49 -10.58
N THR A 490 11.60 -16.76 -10.08
CA THR A 490 10.23 -17.27 -10.09
C THR A 490 9.63 -17.10 -11.47
N ASP A 491 8.75 -18.02 -11.85
CA ASP A 491 7.94 -17.88 -13.06
C ASP A 491 7.21 -16.51 -13.04
N PRO A 492 7.38 -15.66 -14.06
CA PRO A 492 6.64 -14.40 -14.18
C PRO A 492 5.13 -14.59 -14.06
N PHE A 493 4.58 -15.70 -14.55
CA PHE A 493 3.15 -15.99 -14.47
C PHE A 493 2.68 -16.14 -13.02
N ASN A 494 3.43 -16.84 -12.18
CA ASN A 494 3.08 -17.00 -10.76
C ASN A 494 3.09 -15.69 -9.98
N THR A 495 3.87 -14.71 -10.45
CA THR A 495 4.06 -13.43 -9.76
C THR A 495 3.10 -12.37 -10.28
N PHE A 496 2.83 -12.37 -11.60
CA PHE A 496 2.14 -11.28 -12.29
C PHE A 496 0.93 -11.72 -13.10
N GLY A 497 0.75 -13.02 -13.35
CA GLY A 497 -0.37 -13.57 -14.13
C GLY A 497 -1.73 -13.21 -13.55
N ALA A 498 -1.82 -13.08 -12.22
CA ALA A 498 -3.03 -12.63 -11.53
C ALA A 498 -3.46 -11.21 -11.93
N TYR A 499 -2.65 -10.43 -12.62
CA TYR A 499 -3.00 -9.08 -13.08
C TYR A 499 -3.34 -9.01 -14.57
N LEU A 500 -3.19 -10.11 -15.32
CA LEU A 500 -3.63 -10.17 -16.72
C LEU A 500 -5.15 -9.93 -16.81
N PRO A 501 -5.70 -9.47 -17.95
CA PRO A 501 -7.14 -9.36 -18.19
C PRO A 501 -7.96 -10.62 -17.89
N ASP A 502 -9.23 -10.45 -17.49
CA ASP A 502 -10.14 -11.56 -17.14
C ASP A 502 -10.34 -12.57 -18.28
N LYS A 503 -10.27 -12.12 -19.53
CA LYS A 503 -10.35 -13.03 -20.70
C LYS A 503 -9.16 -14.00 -20.78
N LEU A 504 -8.07 -13.77 -20.05
CA LEU A 504 -6.83 -14.55 -20.13
C LEU A 504 -6.61 -15.45 -18.91
N VAL A 505 -7.24 -15.16 -17.78
CA VAL A 505 -6.99 -15.87 -16.51
C VAL A 505 -8.24 -15.96 -15.65
N SER A 506 -8.28 -16.97 -14.79
CA SER A 506 -9.21 -17.04 -13.66
C SER A 506 -8.46 -16.80 -12.35
N ARG A 507 -9.09 -16.14 -11.38
CA ARG A 507 -8.47 -15.78 -10.11
C ARG A 507 -9.33 -16.16 -8.93
N ASP A 508 -8.65 -16.50 -7.84
CA ASP A 508 -9.27 -16.59 -6.53
C ASP A 508 -8.59 -15.63 -5.57
N ILE A 509 -9.35 -15.16 -4.60
CA ILE A 509 -8.84 -14.47 -3.42
C ILE A 509 -8.70 -15.47 -2.28
N ILE A 510 -7.52 -15.47 -1.67
CA ILE A 510 -7.22 -16.21 -0.45
C ILE A 510 -7.14 -15.22 0.71
N LEU A 511 -8.05 -15.38 1.65
CA LEU A 511 -8.12 -14.65 2.92
C LEU A 511 -7.47 -15.48 4.01
N GLN A 512 -6.75 -14.85 4.95
CA GLN A 512 -6.12 -15.53 6.07
C GLN A 512 -6.33 -14.77 7.37
N GLY A 513 -6.76 -15.47 8.43
CA GLY A 513 -7.01 -14.92 9.76
C GLY A 513 -8.28 -14.05 9.85
N ASN A 514 -9.15 -14.33 10.82
CA ASN A 514 -10.44 -13.67 10.99
C ASN A 514 -11.31 -13.75 9.73
N THR A 515 -11.30 -14.89 9.05
CA THR A 515 -11.74 -15.00 7.66
C THR A 515 -13.25 -14.85 7.50
N VAL A 516 -14.02 -15.16 8.54
CA VAL A 516 -15.46 -14.90 8.57
C VAL A 516 -15.74 -13.40 8.45
N ASN A 517 -15.08 -12.57 9.26
CA ASN A 517 -15.25 -11.12 9.19
C ASN A 517 -14.68 -10.57 7.89
N LEU A 518 -13.49 -11.03 7.46
CA LEU A 518 -12.92 -10.61 6.19
C LEU A 518 -13.81 -10.97 4.98
N ALA A 519 -14.50 -12.11 5.01
CA ALA A 519 -15.42 -12.51 3.95
C ALA A 519 -16.73 -11.69 3.97
N ILE A 520 -17.21 -11.31 5.16
CA ILE A 520 -18.33 -10.36 5.31
C ILE A 520 -17.92 -8.99 4.78
N ASP A 521 -16.75 -8.51 5.20
CA ASP A 521 -16.20 -7.21 4.80
C ASP A 521 -15.91 -7.16 3.30
N ALA A 522 -15.61 -8.29 2.67
CA ALA A 522 -15.43 -8.40 1.22
C ALA A 522 -16.73 -8.22 0.42
N ASP A 523 -17.90 -8.31 1.06
CA ASP A 523 -19.24 -8.12 0.47
C ASP A 523 -19.49 -8.95 -0.81
N MET A 524 -19.01 -10.20 -0.81
CA MET A 524 -19.16 -11.15 -1.93
C MET A 524 -19.70 -12.51 -1.47
N PRO A 525 -20.90 -12.56 -0.85
CA PRO A 525 -21.43 -13.80 -0.27
C PRO A 525 -21.63 -14.91 -1.30
N ASP A 526 -22.01 -14.56 -2.53
CA ASP A 526 -22.27 -15.53 -3.62
C ASP A 526 -20.99 -16.13 -4.21
N LYS A 527 -19.81 -15.57 -3.92
CA LYS A 527 -18.50 -16.05 -4.41
C LYS A 527 -17.66 -16.71 -3.31
N LEU A 528 -18.11 -16.67 -2.05
CA LEU A 528 -17.43 -17.29 -0.93
C LEU A 528 -17.67 -18.80 -0.97
N THR A 529 -16.68 -19.55 -1.46
CA THR A 529 -16.88 -20.98 -1.72
C THR A 529 -16.48 -21.86 -0.54
N THR A 530 -15.43 -21.49 0.20
CA THR A 530 -14.88 -22.31 1.29
C THR A 530 -14.20 -21.48 2.39
N ILE A 531 -14.49 -21.78 3.65
CA ILE A 531 -13.80 -21.32 4.86
C ILE A 531 -13.22 -22.54 5.57
N VAL A 532 -11.91 -22.57 5.80
CA VAL A 532 -11.23 -23.62 6.58
C VAL A 532 -10.61 -23.03 7.83
N THR A 533 -11.04 -23.52 8.99
CA THR A 533 -10.52 -23.15 10.30
C THR A 533 -9.91 -24.35 11.00
N GLU A 534 -8.67 -24.24 11.50
CA GLU A 534 -8.06 -25.19 12.41
C GLU A 534 -7.86 -24.56 13.79
N ARG A 535 -8.31 -25.23 14.84
CA ARG A 535 -8.20 -24.79 16.23
C ARG A 535 -7.51 -25.83 17.11
N ASP A 536 -6.73 -25.34 18.06
CA ASP A 536 -6.31 -26.07 19.25
C ASP A 536 -7.54 -26.22 20.17
N ILE A 537 -7.93 -27.47 20.46
CA ILE A 537 -9.20 -27.74 21.15
C ILE A 537 -9.16 -27.25 22.61
N LEU A 538 -8.04 -27.43 23.32
CA LEU A 538 -7.96 -27.04 24.74
C LEU A 538 -7.69 -25.55 24.94
N ARG A 539 -6.89 -24.96 24.06
CA ARG A 539 -6.54 -23.53 24.18
C ARG A 539 -7.57 -22.60 23.53
N ASP A 540 -8.57 -23.18 22.85
CA ASP A 540 -9.52 -22.50 21.96
C ASP A 540 -8.84 -21.44 21.06
N ARG A 541 -7.64 -21.79 20.57
CA ARG A 541 -6.81 -20.89 19.78
C ARG A 541 -6.81 -21.33 18.34
N ALA A 542 -7.17 -20.43 17.42
CA ALA A 542 -7.00 -20.65 15.99
C ALA A 542 -5.52 -20.86 15.66
N VAL A 543 -5.22 -22.00 15.03
CA VAL A 543 -3.90 -22.36 14.51
C VAL A 543 -3.79 -21.97 13.04
N PHE A 544 -4.92 -22.01 12.33
CA PHE A 544 -5.02 -21.64 10.93
C PHE A 544 -6.46 -21.23 10.62
N GLU A 545 -6.63 -20.26 9.74
CA GLU A 545 -7.93 -19.83 9.26
C GLU A 545 -7.73 -19.26 7.87
N ASN A 546 -8.32 -19.89 6.86
CA ASN A 546 -8.29 -19.43 5.48
C ASN A 546 -9.70 -19.41 4.88
N ALA A 547 -9.99 -18.46 4.02
CA ALA A 547 -11.17 -18.49 3.16
C ALA A 547 -10.77 -18.27 1.70
N VAL A 548 -11.56 -18.83 0.79
CA VAL A 548 -11.36 -18.69 -0.65
C VAL A 548 -12.62 -18.08 -1.26
N ILE A 549 -12.42 -17.00 -2.01
CA ILE A 549 -13.43 -16.42 -2.91
C ILE A 549 -12.97 -16.77 -4.32
N GLU A 550 -13.76 -17.58 -5.04
CA GLU A 550 -13.40 -18.06 -6.38
C GLU A 550 -13.94 -17.14 -7.48
N ASP A 551 -13.34 -17.25 -8.67
CA ASP A 551 -13.77 -16.59 -9.91
C ASP A 551 -13.97 -15.07 -9.76
N VAL A 552 -12.94 -14.45 -9.21
CA VAL A 552 -12.85 -13.02 -8.94
C VAL A 552 -12.38 -12.27 -10.20
N SER A 553 -13.22 -11.38 -10.69
CA SER A 553 -12.95 -10.44 -11.79
C SER A 553 -12.05 -9.28 -11.34
N GLN A 554 -11.51 -8.50 -12.29
CA GLN A 554 -10.80 -7.27 -11.93
C GLN A 554 -11.72 -6.25 -11.22
N ASP A 555 -12.99 -6.15 -11.64
CA ASP A 555 -13.98 -5.26 -11.02
C ASP A 555 -14.25 -5.63 -9.56
N ASP A 556 -14.33 -6.93 -9.26
CA ASP A 556 -14.45 -7.41 -7.88
C ASP A 556 -13.28 -6.91 -7.02
N ILE A 557 -12.06 -7.05 -7.53
CA ILE A 557 -10.86 -6.63 -6.81
C ILE A 557 -10.84 -5.11 -6.59
N VAL A 558 -11.28 -4.33 -7.59
CA VAL A 558 -11.44 -2.86 -7.46
C VAL A 558 -12.47 -2.54 -6.39
N ASN A 559 -13.62 -3.22 -6.39
CA ASN A 559 -14.65 -3.05 -5.37
C ASN A 559 -14.14 -3.34 -3.96
N LEU A 560 -13.32 -4.39 -3.78
CA LEU A 560 -12.66 -4.68 -2.51
C LEU A 560 -11.76 -3.54 -2.04
N ARG A 561 -10.94 -2.99 -2.95
CA ARG A 561 -10.10 -1.82 -2.61
C ARG A 561 -10.94 -0.61 -2.22
N ARG A 562 -12.05 -0.38 -2.93
CA ARG A 562 -12.98 0.74 -2.69
C ARG A 562 -13.61 0.69 -1.29
N ILE A 563 -13.95 -0.51 -0.80
CA ILE A 563 -14.50 -0.69 0.56
C ILE A 563 -13.40 -0.80 1.63
N GLY A 564 -12.14 -0.49 1.28
CA GLY A 564 -11.00 -0.49 2.20
C GLY A 564 -10.41 -1.87 2.48
N PHE A 565 -10.86 -2.90 1.77
CA PHE A 565 -10.36 -4.26 1.92
C PHE A 565 -9.02 -4.42 1.18
N ASN A 566 -7.92 -4.30 1.92
CA ASN A 566 -6.59 -4.18 1.34
C ASN A 566 -5.69 -5.42 1.45
N SER A 567 -6.12 -6.42 2.23
CA SER A 567 -5.28 -7.51 2.71
C SER A 567 -5.76 -8.85 2.17
N PHE A 568 -5.29 -9.21 0.98
CA PHE A 568 -5.59 -10.51 0.37
C PHE A 568 -4.46 -11.00 -0.54
N LYS A 569 -4.46 -12.31 -0.79
CA LYS A 569 -3.58 -12.95 -1.77
C LYS A 569 -4.38 -13.40 -2.97
N LEU A 570 -3.83 -13.20 -4.16
CA LEU A 570 -4.42 -13.71 -5.40
C LEU A 570 -3.78 -15.05 -5.76
N ARG A 571 -4.63 -16.01 -6.12
CA ARG A 571 -4.25 -17.27 -6.77
C ARG A 571 -4.75 -17.20 -8.21
N VAL A 572 -3.89 -17.55 -9.18
CA VAL A 572 -4.21 -17.46 -10.61
C VAL A 572 -4.15 -18.82 -11.28
N ARG A 573 -5.06 -19.03 -12.24
CA ARG A 573 -5.10 -20.16 -13.18
C ARG A 573 -5.01 -19.60 -14.60
N ASP A 574 -4.22 -20.28 -15.45
CA ASP A 574 -4.22 -19.98 -16.89
C ASP A 574 -5.48 -20.55 -17.59
N ARG A 575 -5.64 -20.28 -18.89
CA ARG A 575 -6.77 -20.82 -19.69
C ARG A 575 -6.82 -22.36 -19.73
N ASN A 576 -5.75 -23.06 -19.37
CA ASN A 576 -5.71 -24.52 -19.36
C ASN A 576 -6.06 -25.10 -17.98
N GLY A 577 -6.39 -24.26 -17.00
CA GLY A 577 -6.74 -24.69 -15.64
C GLY A 577 -5.53 -25.09 -14.79
N LEU A 578 -4.30 -24.90 -15.29
CA LEU A 578 -3.10 -25.27 -14.56
C LEU A 578 -2.75 -24.16 -13.55
N TYR A 579 -2.60 -24.57 -12.29
CA TYR A 579 -1.95 -23.73 -11.30
C TYR A 579 -0.48 -23.55 -11.69
N GLY A 580 0.12 -22.47 -11.21
CA GLY A 580 1.53 -22.15 -11.30
C GLY A 580 2.51 -23.16 -10.68
N VAL A 581 2.45 -24.44 -11.04
CA VAL A 581 3.48 -25.47 -10.86
C VAL A 581 3.37 -26.42 -12.07
N SER A 582 4.48 -26.61 -12.78
CA SER A 582 4.54 -27.41 -14.01
C SER A 582 4.02 -28.84 -13.83
N SER A 583 2.97 -29.23 -14.55
CA SER A 583 2.88 -30.49 -15.31
C SER A 583 1.51 -30.68 -16.00
N ILE A 584 1.54 -30.68 -17.34
CA ILE A 584 0.81 -31.47 -18.35
C ILE A 584 -0.47 -32.23 -17.89
N GLU A 585 -1.65 -31.72 -18.25
CA GLU A 585 -2.69 -32.25 -19.18
C GLU A 585 -3.99 -31.42 -19.02
N PRO A 586 -4.84 -31.27 -20.06
CA PRO A 586 -6.02 -30.41 -20.00
C PRO A 586 -7.21 -31.14 -19.38
N ALA A 587 -7.87 -30.52 -18.41
CA ALA A 587 -9.21 -30.95 -17.99
C ALA A 587 -10.16 -29.75 -18.04
N GLN A 588 -11.06 -29.77 -19.03
CA GLN A 588 -12.35 -29.10 -18.89
C GLN A 588 -13.13 -29.89 -17.84
N GLU A 589 -13.23 -29.39 -16.63
CA GLU A 589 -14.17 -29.90 -15.63
C GLU A 589 -15.29 -28.90 -15.41
N ALA A 590 -16.52 -29.43 -15.41
CA ALA A 590 -17.69 -28.75 -14.90
C ALA A 590 -17.45 -28.30 -13.45
N PRO A 591 -18.13 -27.25 -12.95
CA PRO A 591 -17.96 -26.79 -11.58
C PRO A 591 -18.09 -27.95 -10.60
N VAL A 592 -17.02 -28.22 -9.86
CA VAL A 592 -16.97 -29.27 -8.84
C VAL A 592 -18.04 -28.97 -7.79
N PRO A 593 -18.91 -29.93 -7.42
CA PRO A 593 -19.97 -29.69 -6.44
C PRO A 593 -19.42 -29.09 -5.13
N PRO A 594 -20.15 -28.16 -4.47
CA PRO A 594 -19.69 -27.50 -3.24
C PRO A 594 -19.18 -28.47 -2.17
N GLN A 595 -19.87 -29.61 -1.98
CA GLN A 595 -19.47 -30.63 -1.02
C GLN A 595 -18.09 -31.24 -1.33
N THR A 596 -17.82 -31.58 -2.58
CA THR A 596 -16.53 -32.15 -3.00
C THR A 596 -15.40 -31.15 -2.77
N ARG A 597 -15.62 -29.86 -3.04
CA ARG A 597 -14.64 -28.79 -2.78
C ARG A 597 -14.31 -28.63 -1.30
N VAL A 598 -15.34 -28.65 -0.44
CA VAL A 598 -15.18 -28.57 1.03
C VAL A 598 -14.36 -29.74 1.55
N ASP A 599 -14.62 -30.94 1.03
CA ASP A 599 -13.94 -32.17 1.42
C ASP A 599 -12.50 -32.24 0.91
N GLU A 600 -12.22 -31.81 -0.33
CA GLU A 600 -10.85 -31.71 -0.88
C GLU A 600 -10.00 -30.69 -0.11
N THR A 601 -10.56 -29.54 0.22
CA THR A 601 -9.85 -28.51 0.99
C THR A 601 -9.56 -28.99 2.41
N LEU A 602 -10.51 -29.68 3.04
CA LEU A 602 -10.31 -30.34 4.32
C LEU A 602 -9.19 -31.40 4.24
N GLN A 603 -9.16 -32.20 3.17
CA GLN A 603 -8.11 -33.21 2.92
C GLN A 603 -6.72 -32.59 2.78
N GLN A 604 -6.58 -31.53 1.98
CA GLN A 604 -5.29 -30.83 1.82
C GLN A 604 -4.79 -30.30 3.17
N ARG A 605 -5.68 -29.70 3.97
CA ARG A 605 -5.30 -29.17 5.29
C ARG A 605 -4.90 -30.27 6.26
N LEU A 606 -5.64 -31.39 6.30
CA LEU A 606 -5.27 -32.57 7.11
C LEU A 606 -3.86 -33.06 6.79
N LEU A 607 -3.50 -33.10 5.51
CA LEU A 607 -2.16 -33.50 5.06
C LEU A 607 -1.07 -32.52 5.52
N GLU A 608 -1.31 -31.21 5.41
CA GLU A 608 -0.35 -30.18 5.87
C GLU A 608 -0.12 -30.22 7.39
N SER A 609 -1.20 -30.31 8.17
CA SER A 609 -1.11 -30.38 9.63
C SER A 609 -0.38 -31.66 10.07
N SER A 610 -0.60 -32.79 9.38
CA SER A 610 0.13 -34.04 9.64
C SER A 610 1.64 -33.91 9.44
N LYS A 611 2.09 -33.15 8.42
CA LYS A 611 3.52 -32.93 8.14
C LYS A 611 4.18 -32.06 9.20
N THR A 612 3.45 -31.08 9.74
CA THR A 612 3.96 -30.16 10.77
C THR A 612 4.14 -30.87 12.10
N LEU A 613 3.19 -31.72 12.48
CA LEU A 613 3.23 -32.48 13.74
C LEU A 613 4.37 -33.52 13.78
N ARG A 614 4.81 -34.05 12.63
CA ARG A 614 5.97 -34.97 12.54
C ARG A 614 7.33 -34.35 12.92
N LYS A 615 7.42 -33.03 13.05
CA LYS A 615 8.67 -32.37 13.48
C LYS A 615 8.92 -32.45 14.98
N HIS A 616 7.97 -32.96 15.76
CA HIS A 616 8.18 -33.30 17.17
C HIS A 616 8.77 -34.73 17.28
N ASP A 617 9.94 -34.86 17.90
CA ASP A 617 10.69 -36.13 18.04
C ASP A 617 9.89 -37.21 18.80
N GLY A 618 9.89 -38.43 18.28
CA GLY A 618 9.28 -39.63 18.88
C GLY A 618 8.17 -40.24 18.00
N ALA A 619 7.90 -41.54 18.20
CA ALA A 619 6.93 -42.31 17.43
C ALA A 619 5.48 -41.79 17.64
N VAL A 620 5.13 -40.69 16.97
CA VAL A 620 3.80 -40.08 17.01
C VAL A 620 2.87 -40.83 16.06
N GLN A 621 1.78 -41.37 16.60
CA GLN A 621 0.69 -41.96 15.84
C GLN A 621 -0.40 -40.89 15.64
N LEU A 622 -0.66 -40.54 14.38
CA LEU A 622 -1.71 -39.57 14.01
C LEU A 622 -3.00 -40.35 13.75
N SER A 623 -4.05 -40.03 14.50
CA SER A 623 -5.39 -40.57 14.27
C SER A 623 -6.29 -39.44 13.79
N VAL A 624 -6.94 -39.61 12.64
CA VAL A 624 -7.89 -38.63 12.10
C VAL A 624 -9.31 -39.19 12.26
N LEU A 625 -10.16 -38.42 12.93
CA LEU A 625 -11.59 -38.71 13.06
C LEU A 625 -12.39 -37.70 12.22
N TYR A 626 -13.12 -38.20 11.22
CA TYR A 626 -14.04 -37.38 10.44
C TYR A 626 -15.45 -37.44 11.02
N PHE A 627 -16.08 -36.29 11.27
CA PHE A 627 -17.46 -36.18 11.75
C PHE A 627 -18.31 -35.40 10.73
N PRO A 628 -19.44 -35.96 10.25
CA PRO A 628 -20.45 -35.16 9.55
C PRO A 628 -21.20 -34.22 10.51
N GLU A 629 -21.81 -33.17 9.94
CA GLU A 629 -22.50 -31.98 10.50
C GLU A 629 -23.04 -31.99 11.95
N SER A 630 -23.44 -33.13 12.50
CA SER A 630 -24.29 -33.21 13.71
C SER A 630 -23.56 -33.47 15.02
N VAL A 631 -22.22 -33.47 15.07
CA VAL A 631 -21.46 -33.92 16.26
C VAL A 631 -20.40 -32.92 16.68
N GLU A 632 -20.67 -32.17 17.75
CA GLU A 632 -19.64 -31.40 18.47
C GLU A 632 -18.93 -32.32 19.47
N ALA A 633 -17.67 -32.69 19.18
CA ALA A 633 -16.91 -33.65 19.99
C ALA A 633 -16.41 -33.15 21.37
N VAL A 634 -17.06 -32.14 21.98
CA VAL A 634 -16.49 -31.40 23.13
C VAL A 634 -16.84 -32.03 24.50
N SER A 635 -17.38 -33.26 24.56
CA SER A 635 -17.66 -33.92 25.85
C SER A 635 -17.32 -35.41 25.86
N ILE A 636 -16.13 -35.80 25.39
CA ILE A 636 -15.66 -37.19 25.49
C ILE A 636 -14.97 -37.38 26.86
N GLU A 637 -15.73 -37.83 27.86
CA GLU A 637 -15.18 -38.32 29.14
C GLU A 637 -14.12 -39.41 28.88
N GLY A 638 -12.94 -39.30 29.49
CA GLY A 638 -11.86 -40.29 29.36
C GLY A 638 -10.80 -40.04 28.27
N PHE A 639 -10.98 -39.02 27.42
CA PHE A 639 -10.00 -38.60 26.39
C PHE A 639 -9.24 -37.30 26.74
N GLU A 640 -9.34 -36.83 27.98
CA GLU A 640 -8.81 -35.55 28.46
C GLU A 640 -7.29 -35.40 28.26
N SER A 641 -6.54 -36.50 28.37
CA SER A 641 -5.09 -36.53 28.10
C SER A 641 -4.75 -36.45 26.61
N LEU A 642 -5.58 -37.04 25.74
CA LEU A 642 -5.44 -37.04 24.28
C LEU A 642 -5.90 -35.71 23.65
N LEU A 643 -6.86 -35.03 24.30
CA LEU A 643 -7.31 -33.69 23.93
C LEU A 643 -6.19 -32.64 24.05
N GLN A 644 -5.18 -32.87 24.90
CA GLN A 644 -4.04 -31.94 25.09
C GLN A 644 -3.21 -31.68 23.84
N GLU A 645 -3.22 -32.61 22.88
CA GLU A 645 -2.46 -32.49 21.64
C GLU A 645 -3.38 -32.62 20.39
N ALA A 646 -4.69 -32.40 20.57
CA ALA A 646 -5.68 -32.53 19.50
C ALA A 646 -5.93 -31.22 18.72
N ARG A 647 -6.10 -31.34 17.40
CA ARG A 647 -6.48 -30.25 16.49
C ARG A 647 -7.87 -30.52 15.93
N ARG A 648 -8.75 -29.52 15.95
CA ARG A 648 -10.05 -29.56 15.24
C ARG A 648 -9.92 -28.74 13.96
N ILE A 649 -10.24 -29.33 12.83
CA ILE A 649 -10.31 -28.68 11.53
C ILE A 649 -11.77 -28.66 11.10
N VAL A 650 -12.28 -27.49 10.76
CA VAL A 650 -13.64 -27.25 10.28
C VAL A 650 -13.53 -26.62 8.91
N SER A 651 -14.16 -27.22 7.91
CA SER A 651 -14.34 -26.66 6.58
C SER A 651 -15.82 -26.34 6.41
N VAL A 652 -16.14 -25.12 6.02
CA VAL A 652 -17.50 -24.63 5.74
C VAL A 652 -17.53 -24.16 4.29
N GLY A 653 -18.46 -24.67 3.49
CA GLY A 653 -18.63 -24.25 2.10
C GLY A 653 -19.87 -23.40 1.85
N GLU A 654 -20.03 -23.06 0.57
CA GLU A 654 -21.24 -22.47 -0.01
C GLU A 654 -22.51 -23.19 0.50
N PHE A 655 -23.61 -22.48 0.76
CA PHE A 655 -24.87 -23.02 1.33
C PHE A 655 -24.77 -23.61 2.74
N GLY A 656 -23.67 -23.38 3.46
CA GLY A 656 -23.53 -23.77 4.88
C GLY A 656 -23.09 -25.22 5.09
N TYR A 657 -22.68 -25.93 4.04
CA TYR A 657 -22.13 -27.28 4.14
C TYR A 657 -20.93 -27.29 5.09
N LYS A 658 -20.97 -28.10 6.15
CA LYS A 658 -19.90 -28.13 7.16
C LYS A 658 -19.31 -29.52 7.34
N SER A 659 -18.02 -29.65 7.07
CA SER A 659 -17.24 -30.86 7.35
C SER A 659 -16.27 -30.61 8.50
N SER A 660 -16.19 -31.52 9.47
CA SER A 660 -15.26 -31.41 10.61
C SER A 660 -14.36 -32.64 10.71
N ALA A 661 -13.07 -32.41 10.90
CA ALA A 661 -12.09 -33.45 11.17
C ALA A 661 -11.28 -33.13 12.43
N TYR A 662 -10.93 -34.16 13.18
CA TYR A 662 -10.16 -34.06 14.40
C TYR A 662 -8.87 -34.86 14.24
N ILE A 663 -7.73 -34.22 14.45
CA ILE A 663 -6.42 -34.87 14.47
C ILE A 663 -6.03 -35.08 15.93
N PHE A 664 -5.70 -36.30 16.30
CA PHE A 664 -5.15 -36.65 17.61
C PHE A 664 -3.68 -37.03 17.47
N VAL A 665 -2.86 -36.52 18.38
CA VAL A 665 -1.48 -36.95 18.59
C VAL A 665 -1.45 -37.80 19.84
N THR A 666 -1.09 -39.08 19.69
CA THR A 666 -0.98 -40.00 20.83
C THR A 666 0.48 -40.33 21.11
N LYS A 667 0.86 -40.36 22.41
CA LYS A 667 2.17 -40.86 22.86
C LYS A 667 2.19 -42.38 23.03
N ASP A 668 1.03 -42.97 23.28
CA ASP A 668 0.83 -44.41 23.41
C ASP A 668 0.31 -45.03 22.10
N HIS A 669 0.69 -46.28 21.84
CA HIS A 669 0.22 -47.06 20.68
C HIS A 669 -1.24 -47.49 20.86
N TYR A 670 -2.18 -46.61 20.51
CA TYR A 670 -3.58 -47.01 20.33
C TYR A 670 -3.79 -47.55 18.91
N THR A 671 -4.40 -48.72 18.78
CA THR A 671 -4.79 -49.26 17.48
C THR A 671 -6.05 -48.57 16.94
N ALA A 672 -6.25 -48.59 15.61
CA ALA A 672 -7.48 -48.07 14.99
C ALA A 672 -8.74 -48.69 15.59
N GLN A 673 -8.68 -49.99 15.89
CA GLN A 673 -9.83 -50.74 16.40
C GLN A 673 -10.20 -50.33 17.83
N GLU A 674 -9.23 -49.96 18.67
CA GLU A 674 -9.49 -49.52 20.05
C GLU A 674 -10.16 -48.15 20.09
N LEU A 675 -9.68 -47.20 19.30
CA LEU A 675 -10.31 -45.89 19.15
C LEU A 675 -11.72 -46.01 18.54
N GLU A 676 -11.92 -46.92 17.58
CA GLU A 676 -13.20 -47.08 16.87
C GLU A 676 -14.26 -47.72 17.76
N ALA A 677 -13.89 -48.78 18.48
CA ALA A 677 -14.77 -49.45 19.43
C ALA A 677 -15.24 -48.49 20.53
N TYR A 678 -14.36 -47.61 21.00
CA TYR A 678 -14.68 -46.63 22.02
C TYR A 678 -15.64 -45.53 21.52
N LEU A 679 -15.38 -44.97 20.33
CA LEU A 679 -16.27 -43.96 19.73
C LEU A 679 -17.64 -44.50 19.36
N ARG A 680 -17.71 -45.75 18.86
CA ARG A 680 -18.98 -46.44 18.61
C ARG A 680 -19.78 -46.66 19.89
N ALA A 681 -19.10 -46.89 21.01
CA ALA A 681 -19.75 -47.01 22.32
C ALA A 681 -20.26 -45.66 22.85
N ALA A 682 -19.51 -44.57 22.62
CA ALA A 682 -19.88 -43.21 23.05
C ALA A 682 -20.97 -42.56 22.17
N TYR A 683 -20.98 -42.84 20.85
CA TYR A 683 -21.92 -42.23 19.88
C TYR A 683 -22.60 -43.29 19.00
N PRO A 684 -23.56 -44.05 19.54
CA PRO A 684 -24.14 -45.22 18.86
C PRO A 684 -25.18 -44.93 17.76
N ARG A 685 -25.43 -43.68 17.35
CA ARG A 685 -26.53 -43.33 16.41
C ARG A 685 -26.08 -42.57 15.16
N ASN A 686 -26.33 -43.16 13.99
CA ASN A 686 -26.39 -42.59 12.62
C ASN A 686 -25.26 -41.68 12.12
N SER A 687 -24.13 -41.66 12.80
CA SER A 687 -22.97 -40.88 12.39
C SER A 687 -21.98 -41.79 11.65
N THR A 688 -21.83 -41.55 10.34
CA THR A 688 -20.81 -42.17 9.49
C THR A 688 -19.45 -41.59 9.85
N TYR A 689 -18.67 -42.31 10.66
CA TYR A 689 -17.28 -41.96 10.95
C TYR A 689 -16.35 -42.84 10.12
N ARG A 690 -15.37 -42.22 9.44
CA ARG A 690 -14.23 -42.95 8.86
C ARG A 690 -13.03 -42.76 9.78
N MET A 691 -12.39 -43.87 10.13
CA MET A 691 -11.28 -43.90 11.07
C MET A 691 -10.06 -44.53 10.41
N GLY A 692 -8.94 -43.81 10.46
CA GLY A 692 -7.65 -44.29 9.98
C GLY A 692 -6.58 -44.06 11.04
N VAL A 693 -5.78 -45.08 11.30
CA VAL A 693 -4.62 -44.98 12.19
C VAL A 693 -3.41 -45.50 11.44
N SER A 694 -2.49 -44.62 11.05
CA SER A 694 -1.16 -45.01 10.60
C SER A 694 -0.22 -43.81 10.48
N SER A 695 1.05 -44.04 10.80
CA SER A 695 2.15 -43.15 10.47
C SER A 695 2.22 -42.96 8.96
N ALA A 696 1.98 -41.73 8.51
CA ALA A 696 2.30 -41.22 7.18
C ALA A 696 1.55 -41.72 5.94
N ILE A 697 0.99 -42.92 5.95
CA ILE A 697 0.56 -43.61 4.71
C ILE A 697 -0.91 -43.30 4.35
N PHE A 698 -1.73 -42.90 5.31
CA PHE A 698 -3.18 -42.73 5.12
C PHE A 698 -3.57 -41.69 4.08
N ALA A 699 -2.81 -40.58 3.96
CA ALA A 699 -3.11 -39.60 2.93
C ALA A 699 -3.07 -40.23 1.53
N LYS A 700 -2.11 -41.12 1.25
CA LYS A 700 -1.92 -41.71 -0.08
C LYS A 700 -2.90 -42.85 -0.42
N GLU A 701 -3.39 -43.59 0.58
CA GLU A 701 -4.32 -44.70 0.37
C GLU A 701 -5.79 -44.26 0.41
N PHE A 702 -6.13 -43.27 1.24
CA PHE A 702 -7.45 -42.62 1.18
C PHE A 702 -7.65 -41.88 -0.17
N LEU A 703 -6.56 -41.35 -0.75
CA LEU A 703 -6.53 -40.71 -2.07
C LEU A 703 -6.93 -41.62 -3.25
N ASN A 704 -6.81 -42.95 -3.13
CA ASN A 704 -7.17 -43.89 -4.22
C ASN A 704 -8.57 -44.52 -4.06
N ALA A 705 -9.20 -44.42 -2.90
CA ALA A 705 -10.47 -45.10 -2.60
C ALA A 705 -11.71 -44.31 -3.05
N ASN A 706 -11.57 -43.02 -3.40
CA ASN A 706 -12.69 -42.20 -3.88
C ASN A 706 -13.01 -42.39 -5.38
N GLU A 707 -12.29 -43.26 -6.10
CA GLU A 707 -12.63 -43.68 -7.47
C GLU A 707 -13.36 -45.03 -7.54
N GLN A 708 -13.63 -45.70 -6.41
CA GLN A 708 -14.43 -46.93 -6.42
C GLN A 708 -15.58 -46.88 -5.43
N GLU A 709 -16.81 -46.92 -5.95
CA GLU A 709 -18.02 -47.28 -5.21
C GLU A 709 -17.77 -48.56 -4.41
N ILE A 710 -17.64 -48.45 -3.09
CA ILE A 710 -17.71 -49.60 -2.20
C ILE A 710 -19.19 -49.80 -1.84
N SER A 711 -19.89 -50.60 -2.64
CA SER A 711 -21.18 -51.17 -2.28
C SER A 711 -20.98 -52.20 -1.16
N VAL A 712 -21.62 -52.00 -0.01
CA VAL A 712 -21.71 -53.02 1.05
C VAL A 712 -23.12 -53.62 1.00
N GLU A 713 -23.23 -54.85 0.50
CA GLU A 713 -24.47 -55.64 0.59
C GLU A 713 -24.72 -56.10 2.04
N LEU A 714 -25.97 -55.95 2.48
CA LEU A 714 -26.48 -56.50 3.72
C LEU A 714 -26.80 -57.98 3.53
N ASN A 715 -26.21 -58.83 4.37
CA ASN A 715 -26.52 -60.26 4.46
C ASN A 715 -27.97 -60.49 4.87
N ASP A 716 -28.71 -61.27 4.08
CA ASP A 716 -29.80 -62.08 4.59
C ASP A 716 -29.82 -63.46 3.91
N SER A 717 -29.62 -64.49 4.74
CA SER A 717 -30.05 -65.89 4.59
C SER A 717 -30.12 -66.51 3.18
N GLY A 718 -29.11 -67.34 2.87
CA GLY A 718 -29.32 -68.71 2.39
C GLY A 718 -29.69 -68.96 0.91
N ILE A 719 -28.94 -69.88 0.32
CA ILE A 719 -29.32 -70.82 -0.75
C ILE A 719 -29.15 -70.35 -2.22
N ASP A 720 -28.14 -70.99 -2.82
CA ASP A 720 -28.01 -71.52 -4.18
C ASP A 720 -27.94 -70.63 -5.44
N ARG A 721 -26.91 -70.97 -6.21
CA ARG A 721 -26.83 -71.07 -7.68
C ARG A 721 -26.97 -69.81 -8.52
N GLY A 722 -25.88 -69.56 -9.24
CA GLY A 722 -25.97 -69.25 -10.65
C GLY A 722 -24.94 -68.23 -11.09
N LEU A 723 -23.83 -68.73 -11.64
CA LEU A 723 -23.01 -68.01 -12.63
C LEU A 723 -23.88 -67.22 -13.62
N GLN A 724 -23.54 -65.96 -13.87
CA GLN A 724 -22.77 -65.56 -15.06
C GLN A 724 -22.29 -64.11 -14.98
#